data_AF-A0A444Z8F8-F1
#
_entry.id   AF-A0A444Z8F8-F1
#
_cell.length_a   1.000
_cell.length_b   1.000
_cell.length_c   1.000
_cell.angle_alpha   90.00
_cell.angle_beta   90.00
_cell.angle_gamma   90.00
#
_symmetry.space_group_name_H-M   'P 1'
#
loop_
_entity.id
_entity.type
_entity.pdbx_description
1 polymer ?
#
loop_
_entity_poly.entity_id
_entity_poly.type
_entity_poly.pdbx_seq_one_letter_code
_entity_poly.pdbx_strand_id
1 'polypeptide(L)'
;MENLISLVNKIQRACTALGDYGEATALPTLWDSLPAIAVVGGQSSGKSSVLESIVGKDFLPRGSGIVTRRPLVLQLHKGEEGSKEYAEFLHLPRKRFTDFAAVRKEIQDETDRETGKTKQISSVPIHLSIYSPYVVNLTLIDLPGLTKVAVEGQPDSIVQDIENMVRSYIEKPNCIILAISPANQDLATSDAIKISREVDPTGERTFGVLTKIDLMDKGTDAVEMLEGRAFRLKYPWIGVVNRSQADINKNVDMIAARRREREYFSSTPEYKHLAHRMGSEYLAKVLSKHLEAVIKSKIPGIQSLISKTIAELEAELSRLGKPIAADDGGKLYAIMEICRSFDQIFKEHLDGVRPGGDRIYNVFDNQLPAALKRLQFDKQLSMENIKKLITEADGYQPHLIAPEQGYRRLIESSLITIKGPAEAAVDAVHSLLKDLVHKSISETLDLKQYPSLRAEVGNAAIDSLEKMRDESKKATLQLVDMECGYLTVDFFRKLPQDIDKGGNPTHSIFDRYNDSYLRRIGSNVLSYVGMVCATLRHLIPKSIVHCQVREAKRSLLDHFFTELGKIEARTNLFSIVIFYILLGFHFVLYPKRLSSLLNEDPAVMERRSALRKRLELYRSAQAEIDSVAWSKYRINLISIHSLQFGFLTVTDAMDNPNHRKSVAASLVQGVYVLEKDRQERREGTDALASPWWVFFNFQLLHKLVDDVDSSIFGAIYEFKPPSTYCNDTLHRSPSYVIAFRGTITKADSVSRDIELDMHFVRNGLHQTSRYEIAIQAVRNMIATVGDSGIWLAGHSLGSAVSLLCGKTMAKSGNFIESFLFNPPYVSAPIERIKDKKVKHGLRIAGSVITAGLTLAVKAKQKKSLSSDPFAAFSAWVPCLFVNPSDHICSEYIGYFEHRKKMEEIGAGSIERLATQNSLGCLLMGAFGKESEPLHLIPSASVTVNLTPSRDFKEAHGIHQWWKPHLHLQSKLYKY
;
A
#
# COMPACT_ATOMS: atom_id res chain seq x y z
N MET A 1 9.71 -11.07 -30.54
CA MET A 1 11.15 -10.96 -30.20
C MET A 1 11.68 -9.55 -30.46
N GLU A 2 11.21 -8.85 -31.51
CA GLU A 2 11.50 -7.42 -31.77
C GLU A 2 11.20 -6.44 -30.60
N ASN A 3 10.37 -6.86 -29.63
CA ASN A 3 9.96 -6.05 -28.47
C ASN A 3 11.08 -5.72 -27.46
N LEU A 4 12.20 -6.46 -27.42
CA LEU A 4 13.23 -6.29 -26.38
C LEU A 4 14.07 -5.01 -26.56
N ILE A 5 14.39 -4.64 -27.80
CA ILE A 5 15.14 -3.40 -28.08
C ILE A 5 14.23 -2.19 -27.88
N SER A 6 12.97 -2.29 -28.29
CA SER A 6 11.94 -1.27 -28.01
C SER A 6 11.76 -1.02 -26.52
N LEU A 7 11.75 -2.08 -25.70
CA LEU A 7 11.71 -1.98 -24.24
C LEU A 7 12.89 -1.18 -23.67
N VAL A 8 14.12 -1.55 -24.04
CA VAL A 8 15.32 -0.82 -23.57
C VAL A 8 15.25 0.64 -24.00
N ASN A 9 14.79 0.92 -25.22
CA ASN A 9 14.65 2.29 -25.73
C ASN A 9 13.64 3.12 -24.94
N LYS A 10 12.51 2.53 -24.54
CA LYS A 10 11.51 3.19 -23.69
C LYS A 10 12.07 3.50 -22.30
N ILE A 11 12.76 2.54 -21.68
CA ILE A 11 13.38 2.74 -20.35
C ILE A 11 14.44 3.83 -20.44
N GLN A 12 15.29 3.80 -21.47
CA GLN A 12 16.28 4.84 -21.74
C GLN A 12 15.63 6.23 -21.84
N ARG A 13 14.59 6.39 -22.67
CA ARG A 13 13.87 7.68 -22.81
C ARG A 13 13.31 8.17 -21.47
N ALA A 14 12.73 7.27 -20.68
CA ALA A 14 12.21 7.62 -19.36
C ALA A 14 13.33 8.12 -18.43
N CYS A 15 14.48 7.43 -18.36
CA CYS A 15 15.60 7.84 -17.53
C CYS A 15 16.14 9.22 -17.93
N THR A 16 16.21 9.47 -19.24
CA THR A 16 16.67 10.77 -19.77
C THR A 16 15.72 11.90 -19.38
N ALA A 17 14.41 11.68 -19.49
CA ALA A 17 13.40 12.69 -19.13
C ALA A 17 13.40 13.07 -17.64
N LEU A 18 13.90 12.19 -16.77
CA LEU A 18 14.02 12.45 -15.33
C LEU A 18 15.39 12.97 -14.88
N GLY A 19 16.33 13.20 -15.80
CA GLY A 19 17.70 13.61 -15.45
C GLY A 19 18.58 12.48 -14.92
N ASP A 20 18.12 11.22 -15.01
CA ASP A 20 18.83 10.02 -14.54
C ASP A 20 19.79 9.49 -15.63
N TYR A 21 20.61 10.38 -16.20
CA TYR A 21 21.58 10.06 -17.26
C TYR A 21 23.04 9.97 -16.76
N GLY A 22 23.22 9.75 -15.46
CA GLY A 22 24.54 9.50 -14.86
C GLY A 22 25.28 10.75 -14.39
N GLU A 23 24.58 11.77 -13.90
CA GLU A 23 25.23 12.81 -13.08
C GLU A 23 25.67 12.23 -11.73
N ALA A 24 26.80 12.75 -11.24
CA ALA A 24 27.62 12.29 -10.11
C ALA A 24 26.84 12.07 -8.78
N THR A 25 26.03 11.03 -8.74
CA THR A 25 25.41 10.49 -7.53
C THR A 25 25.91 9.06 -7.33
N ALA A 26 26.20 8.71 -6.08
CA ALA A 26 26.98 7.53 -5.68
C ALA A 26 26.34 6.15 -5.96
N LEU A 27 25.25 6.08 -6.73
CA LEU A 27 24.52 4.85 -7.04
C LEU A 27 24.43 4.66 -8.57
N PRO A 28 24.70 3.47 -9.11
CA PRO A 28 24.55 3.20 -10.54
C PRO A 28 23.09 3.44 -10.96
N THR A 29 22.91 4.33 -11.94
CA THR A 29 21.58 4.71 -12.43
C THR A 29 20.96 3.56 -13.21
N LEU A 30 19.63 3.58 -13.39
CA LEU A 30 18.96 2.58 -14.24
C LEU A 30 19.53 2.64 -15.67
N TRP A 31 19.91 3.84 -16.13
CA TRP A 31 20.55 4.05 -17.42
C TRP A 31 21.87 3.28 -17.58
N ASP A 32 22.73 3.26 -16.56
CA ASP A 32 24.04 2.57 -16.59
C ASP A 32 23.92 1.05 -16.71
N SER A 33 22.77 0.51 -16.29
CA SER A 33 22.48 -0.91 -16.36
C SER A 33 21.95 -1.36 -17.72
N LEU A 34 21.59 -0.42 -18.61
CA LEU A 34 21.01 -0.72 -19.92
C LEU A 34 22.10 -0.95 -20.98
N PRO A 35 22.02 -2.03 -21.78
CA PRO A 35 22.96 -2.26 -22.87
C PRO A 35 22.86 -1.18 -23.94
N ALA A 36 24.01 -0.66 -24.38
CA ALA A 36 24.12 0.32 -25.46
C ALA A 36 25.38 0.04 -26.30
N ILE A 37 25.41 0.54 -27.53
CA ILE A 37 26.58 0.45 -28.41
C ILE A 37 27.19 1.85 -28.54
N ALA A 38 28.42 2.03 -28.06
CA ALA A 38 29.17 3.28 -28.20
C ALA A 38 30.10 3.22 -29.40
N VAL A 39 30.03 4.22 -30.26
CA VAL A 39 30.87 4.35 -31.45
C VAL A 39 32.12 5.15 -31.12
N VAL A 40 33.29 4.52 -31.22
CA VAL A 40 34.58 5.11 -30.86
C VAL A 40 35.50 5.12 -32.07
N GLY A 41 36.23 6.22 -32.26
CA GLY A 41 37.15 6.36 -33.38
C GLY A 41 37.82 7.73 -33.42
N GLY A 42 39.02 7.78 -33.99
CA GLY A 42 39.72 9.03 -34.24
C GLY A 42 38.93 10.02 -35.11
N GLN A 43 39.32 11.28 -35.11
CA GLN A 43 38.79 12.25 -36.05
C GLN A 43 39.01 11.76 -37.49
N SER A 44 38.00 11.90 -38.36
CA SER A 44 38.06 11.47 -39.76
C SER A 44 38.24 9.97 -40.01
N SER A 45 38.03 9.10 -38.99
CA SER A 45 38.02 7.63 -39.15
C SER A 45 36.79 7.10 -39.88
N GLY A 46 35.81 7.95 -40.18
CA GLY A 46 34.58 7.57 -40.89
C GLY A 46 33.41 7.17 -40.00
N LYS A 47 33.41 7.51 -38.71
CA LYS A 47 32.29 7.23 -37.77
C LYS A 47 30.92 7.65 -38.31
N SER A 48 30.77 8.93 -38.65
CA SER A 48 29.52 9.49 -39.17
C SER A 48 29.11 8.82 -40.48
N SER A 49 30.07 8.50 -41.36
CA SER A 49 29.80 7.78 -42.60
C SER A 49 29.30 6.35 -42.34
N VAL A 50 29.85 5.62 -41.38
CA VAL A 50 29.37 4.28 -40.99
C VAL A 50 27.94 4.38 -40.45
N LEU A 51 27.64 5.36 -39.59
CA LEU A 51 26.30 5.57 -39.05
C LEU A 51 25.28 5.91 -40.15
N GLU A 52 25.60 6.82 -41.06
CA GLU A 52 24.75 7.15 -42.21
C GLU A 52 24.57 5.96 -43.15
N SER A 53 25.61 5.15 -43.37
CA SER A 53 25.53 3.92 -44.17
C SER A 53 24.65 2.86 -43.49
N ILE A 54 24.64 2.75 -42.15
CA ILE A 54 23.73 1.86 -41.40
C ILE A 54 22.27 2.34 -41.51
N VAL A 55 22.03 3.65 -41.40
CA VAL A 55 20.68 4.23 -41.48
C VAL A 55 20.15 4.23 -42.92
N GLY A 56 21.02 4.48 -43.90
CA GLY A 56 20.63 4.63 -45.30
C GLY A 56 20.31 6.07 -45.70
N LYS A 57 20.63 7.06 -44.86
CA LYS A 57 20.27 8.48 -45.06
C LYS A 57 21.40 9.42 -44.63
N ASP A 58 21.42 10.59 -45.24
CA ASP A 58 22.28 11.71 -44.90
C ASP A 58 21.64 12.58 -43.83
N PHE A 59 22.08 12.48 -42.58
CA PHE A 59 21.46 13.21 -41.45
C PHE A 59 22.46 13.74 -40.43
N LEU A 60 23.73 13.31 -40.47
CA LEU A 60 24.74 13.82 -39.57
C LEU A 60 25.40 15.06 -40.16
N PRO A 61 25.78 16.06 -39.34
CA PRO A 61 26.54 17.21 -39.81
C PRO A 61 27.88 16.78 -40.41
N ARG A 62 28.40 17.57 -41.35
CA ARG A 62 29.71 17.36 -41.99
C ARG A 62 30.49 18.67 -41.94
N GLY A 63 31.78 18.61 -41.64
CA GLY A 63 32.65 19.79 -41.58
C GLY A 63 34.09 19.43 -41.25
N SER A 64 34.97 20.43 -41.34
CA SER A 64 36.34 20.34 -40.83
C SER A 64 36.36 20.58 -39.31
N GLY A 65 37.26 19.93 -38.58
CA GLY A 65 37.32 20.00 -37.11
C GLY A 65 36.44 18.96 -36.41
N ILE A 66 36.14 19.20 -35.13
CA ILE A 66 35.28 18.32 -34.32
C ILE A 66 33.83 18.53 -34.74
N VAL A 67 33.28 17.58 -35.48
CA VAL A 67 31.92 17.66 -36.03
C VAL A 67 30.89 17.27 -34.95
N THR A 68 31.07 16.12 -34.30
CA THR A 68 30.23 15.68 -33.17
C THR A 68 30.76 16.29 -31.88
N ARG A 69 30.10 17.35 -31.36
CA ARG A 69 30.49 18.05 -30.12
C ARG A 69 29.67 17.65 -28.88
N ARG A 70 28.58 16.91 -29.09
CA ARG A 70 27.72 16.32 -28.06
C ARG A 70 27.49 14.85 -28.41
N PRO A 71 27.42 13.93 -27.43
CA PRO A 71 27.01 12.55 -27.69
C PRO A 71 25.65 12.51 -28.39
N LEU A 72 25.49 11.71 -29.44
CA LEU A 72 24.20 11.52 -30.12
C LEU A 72 23.70 10.10 -29.87
N VAL A 73 22.62 9.98 -29.09
CA VAL A 73 21.91 8.72 -28.87
C VAL A 73 20.92 8.52 -30.01
N LEU A 74 21.31 7.67 -30.96
CA LEU A 74 20.57 7.34 -32.16
C LEU A 74 19.79 6.03 -31.96
N GLN A 75 18.46 6.12 -31.99
CA GLN A 75 17.55 4.98 -31.89
C GLN A 75 16.92 4.70 -33.24
N LEU A 76 17.19 3.52 -33.81
CA LEU A 76 16.61 3.05 -35.05
C LEU A 76 15.44 2.12 -34.74
N HIS A 77 14.29 2.40 -35.35
CA HIS A 77 13.06 1.63 -35.23
C HIS A 77 12.67 1.10 -36.60
N LYS A 78 12.59 -0.22 -36.72
CA LYS A 78 12.10 -0.88 -37.93
C LYS A 78 10.59 -0.67 -38.02
N GLY A 79 10.15 0.07 -39.03
CA GLY A 79 8.73 0.28 -39.34
C GLY A 79 8.12 -0.85 -40.18
N GLU A 80 6.80 -0.84 -40.33
CA GLU A 80 6.09 -1.75 -41.23
C GLU A 80 6.47 -1.48 -42.70
N GLU A 81 6.51 -2.52 -43.52
CA GLU A 81 6.83 -2.40 -44.95
C GLU A 81 5.82 -1.44 -45.62
N GLY A 82 6.35 -0.42 -46.33
CA GLY A 82 5.54 0.63 -46.97
C GLY A 82 5.23 1.86 -46.10
N SER A 83 5.63 1.88 -44.83
CA SER A 83 5.50 3.07 -43.98
C SER A 83 6.44 4.21 -44.42
N LYS A 84 6.00 5.46 -44.28
CA LYS A 84 6.83 6.65 -44.56
C LYS A 84 7.91 6.81 -43.49
N GLU A 85 9.12 7.08 -43.93
CA GLU A 85 10.26 7.32 -43.04
C GLU A 85 10.14 8.69 -42.35
N TYR A 86 10.44 8.73 -41.05
CA TYR A 86 10.47 9.98 -40.29
C TYR A 86 11.43 9.88 -39.10
N ALA A 87 11.82 11.04 -38.58
CA ALA A 87 12.62 11.17 -37.38
C ALA A 87 11.92 12.05 -36.33
N GLU A 88 12.19 11.79 -35.05
CA GLU A 88 11.68 12.56 -33.91
C GLU A 88 12.82 12.81 -32.91
N PHE A 89 12.88 14.03 -32.38
CA PHE A 89 13.82 14.41 -31.34
C PHE A 89 13.13 14.42 -29.97
N LEU A 90 13.86 14.05 -28.91
CA LEU A 90 13.32 14.06 -27.55
C LEU A 90 12.98 15.47 -27.06
N HIS A 91 13.80 16.47 -27.42
CA HIS A 91 13.59 17.87 -27.03
C HIS A 91 12.49 18.58 -27.84
N LEU A 92 12.00 17.96 -28.92
CA LEU A 92 10.87 18.44 -29.72
C LEU A 92 9.79 17.36 -29.82
N PRO A 93 9.16 16.98 -28.69
CA PRO A 93 8.14 15.94 -28.69
C PRO A 93 6.97 16.35 -29.59
N ARG A 94 6.48 15.39 -30.42
CA ARG A 94 5.37 15.54 -31.39
C ARG A 94 5.72 16.23 -32.72
N LYS A 95 6.97 16.64 -32.97
CA LYS A 95 7.40 17.12 -34.28
C LYS A 95 8.08 15.99 -35.08
N ARG A 96 7.47 15.59 -36.19
CA ARG A 96 8.02 14.59 -37.12
C ARG A 96 8.79 15.26 -38.25
N PHE A 97 10.03 14.84 -38.46
CA PHE A 97 10.90 15.28 -39.53
C PHE A 97 10.91 14.22 -40.63
N THR A 98 10.38 14.55 -41.82
CA THR A 98 10.44 13.68 -43.00
C THR A 98 11.63 14.01 -43.90
N ASP A 99 12.15 15.23 -43.81
CA ASP A 99 13.36 15.67 -44.49
C ASP A 99 14.59 15.50 -43.57
N PHE A 100 15.52 14.64 -43.97
CA PHE A 100 16.74 14.36 -43.22
C PHE A 100 17.78 15.48 -43.31
N ALA A 101 17.66 16.40 -44.29
CA ALA A 101 18.45 17.62 -44.29
C ALA A 101 18.03 18.55 -43.13
N ALA A 102 16.73 18.61 -42.83
CA ALA A 102 16.22 19.32 -41.66
C ALA A 102 16.64 18.65 -40.34
N VAL A 103 16.71 17.31 -40.29
CA VAL A 103 17.28 16.58 -39.14
C VAL A 103 18.74 16.96 -38.90
N ARG A 104 19.56 16.99 -39.96
CA ARG A 104 20.96 17.43 -39.88
C ARG A 104 21.09 18.84 -39.33
N LYS A 105 20.26 19.77 -39.83
CA LYS A 105 20.26 21.15 -39.37
C LYS A 105 19.85 21.26 -37.90
N GLU A 106 18.82 20.53 -37.48
CA GLU A 106 18.36 20.52 -36.08
C GLU A 106 19.44 19.98 -35.13
N ILE A 107 20.20 18.93 -35.50
CA ILE A 107 21.33 18.44 -34.69
C ILE A 107 22.35 19.56 -34.48
N GLN A 108 22.64 20.33 -35.53
CA GLN A 108 23.59 21.43 -35.47
C GLN A 108 23.06 22.59 -34.60
N ASP A 109 21.80 23.00 -34.82
CA ASP A 109 21.15 24.07 -34.08
C ASP A 109 21.04 23.75 -32.58
N GLU A 110 20.69 22.50 -32.22
CA GLU A 110 20.61 22.03 -30.83
C GLU A 110 21.99 21.88 -30.18
N THR A 111 23.02 21.53 -30.96
CA THR A 111 24.41 21.53 -30.46
C THR A 111 24.87 22.94 -30.14
N ASP A 112 24.61 23.90 -31.03
CA ASP A 112 24.98 25.30 -30.88
C ASP A 112 24.20 26.00 -29.75
N ARG A 113 22.98 25.56 -29.46
CA ARG A 113 22.17 26.06 -28.34
C ARG A 113 22.82 25.78 -26.98
N GLU A 114 23.36 24.58 -26.81
CA GLU A 114 23.96 24.12 -25.54
C GLU A 114 25.41 24.56 -25.39
N THR A 115 26.21 24.43 -26.45
CA THR A 115 27.67 24.68 -26.42
C THR A 115 28.06 26.10 -26.84
N GLY A 116 27.09 26.91 -27.24
CA GLY A 116 27.30 28.19 -27.92
C GLY A 116 27.89 28.00 -29.33
N LYS A 117 28.18 29.12 -30.02
CA LYS A 117 28.93 29.10 -31.29
C LYS A 117 30.44 28.83 -31.11
N THR A 118 30.88 28.70 -29.86
CA THR A 118 32.23 28.31 -29.48
C THR A 118 32.47 26.82 -29.78
N LYS A 119 33.70 26.44 -30.15
CA LYS A 119 34.05 25.04 -30.49
C LYS A 119 34.15 24.11 -29.27
N GLN A 120 33.37 24.38 -28.21
CA GLN A 120 33.32 23.60 -26.97
C GLN A 120 32.48 22.33 -27.12
N ILE A 121 32.66 21.38 -26.22
CA ILE A 121 31.91 20.12 -26.15
C ILE A 121 31.00 20.11 -24.91
N SER A 122 29.94 19.30 -24.94
CA SER A 122 29.07 19.06 -23.78
C SER A 122 28.79 17.57 -23.63
N SER A 123 28.75 17.09 -22.39
CA SER A 123 28.42 15.69 -22.06
C SER A 123 26.92 15.40 -22.14
N VAL A 124 26.07 16.43 -22.29
CA VAL A 124 24.61 16.27 -22.38
C VAL A 124 24.24 15.72 -23.76
N PRO A 125 23.67 14.49 -23.86
CA PRO A 125 23.39 13.85 -25.14
C PRO A 125 22.22 14.48 -25.90
N ILE A 126 22.21 14.34 -27.22
CA ILE A 126 21.06 14.58 -28.10
C ILE A 126 20.38 13.24 -28.38
N HIS A 127 19.06 13.16 -28.22
CA HIS A 127 18.30 11.93 -28.47
C HIS A 127 17.50 12.03 -29.76
N LEU A 128 17.83 11.17 -30.72
CA LEU A 128 17.22 11.11 -32.05
C LEU A 128 16.64 9.71 -32.29
N SER A 129 15.37 9.65 -32.68
CA SER A 129 14.71 8.41 -33.08
C SER A 129 14.36 8.45 -34.56
N ILE A 130 14.78 7.44 -35.32
CA ILE A 130 14.49 7.29 -36.75
C ILE A 130 13.62 6.07 -36.95
N TYR A 131 12.50 6.25 -37.62
CA TYR A 131 11.55 5.21 -37.98
C TYR A 131 11.66 4.95 -39.49
N SER A 132 12.07 3.74 -39.87
CA SER A 132 12.23 3.36 -41.28
C SER A 132 12.02 1.84 -41.47
N PRO A 133 11.40 1.39 -42.58
CA PRO A 133 11.28 -0.04 -42.86
C PRO A 133 12.62 -0.67 -43.29
N TYR A 134 13.61 0.14 -43.67
CA TYR A 134 14.90 -0.31 -44.20
C TYR A 134 16.01 -0.45 -43.15
N VAL A 135 15.71 -0.15 -41.88
CA VAL A 135 16.65 -0.26 -40.77
C VAL A 135 16.30 -1.43 -39.85
N VAL A 136 17.26 -1.83 -39.02
CA VAL A 136 17.03 -2.79 -37.91
C VAL A 136 16.76 -2.03 -36.62
N ASN A 137 16.10 -2.68 -35.66
CA ASN A 137 15.99 -2.14 -34.32
C ASN A 137 17.39 -2.12 -33.69
N LEU A 138 17.92 -0.93 -33.43
CA LEU A 138 19.29 -0.74 -32.97
C LEU A 138 19.45 0.61 -32.27
N THR A 139 20.27 0.65 -31.22
CA THR A 139 20.59 1.90 -30.52
C THR A 139 22.10 2.09 -30.49
N LEU A 140 22.55 3.22 -31.04
CA LEU A 140 23.94 3.60 -31.22
C LEU A 140 24.18 4.94 -30.53
N ILE A 141 25.35 5.10 -29.90
CA ILE A 141 25.79 6.35 -29.30
C ILE A 141 26.98 6.85 -30.11
N ASP A 142 26.80 7.90 -30.90
CA ASP A 142 27.92 8.58 -31.59
C ASP A 142 28.65 9.48 -30.58
N LEU A 143 29.94 9.25 -30.41
CA LEU A 143 30.78 10.02 -29.50
C LEU A 143 31.71 10.95 -30.30
N PRO A 144 32.15 12.08 -29.70
CA PRO A 144 33.15 12.93 -30.30
C PRO A 144 34.40 12.15 -30.72
N GLY A 145 34.99 12.53 -31.86
CA GLY A 145 36.19 11.86 -32.37
C GLY A 145 37.41 12.20 -31.53
N LEU A 146 38.21 11.18 -31.20
CA LEU A 146 39.49 11.36 -30.51
C LEU A 146 40.40 12.24 -31.39
N THR A 147 40.95 13.31 -30.81
CA THR A 147 41.91 14.23 -31.45
C THR A 147 43.20 14.25 -30.64
N LYS A 148 44.33 14.47 -31.32
CA LYS A 148 45.67 14.53 -30.69
C LYS A 148 46.12 15.97 -30.41
N VAL A 149 45.49 16.95 -31.04
CA VAL A 149 45.89 18.37 -30.99
C VAL A 149 44.65 19.25 -30.91
N ALA A 150 44.71 20.31 -30.10
CA ALA A 150 43.69 21.35 -30.05
C ALA A 150 43.82 22.29 -31.26
N VAL A 151 42.71 22.58 -31.94
CA VAL A 151 42.69 23.52 -33.08
C VAL A 151 42.42 24.93 -32.56
N GLU A 152 42.85 25.98 -33.28
CA GLU A 152 42.60 27.38 -32.91
C GLU A 152 41.13 27.64 -32.51
N GLY A 153 40.96 28.21 -31.30
CA GLY A 153 39.67 28.49 -30.67
C GLY A 153 39.11 27.38 -29.76
N GLN A 154 39.84 26.29 -29.54
CA GLN A 154 39.52 25.25 -28.55
C GLN A 154 40.41 25.38 -27.30
N PRO A 155 39.93 24.97 -26.11
CA PRO A 155 40.76 24.94 -24.92
C PRO A 155 41.83 23.83 -25.02
N ASP A 156 42.99 24.04 -24.39
CA ASP A 156 44.07 23.04 -24.36
C ASP A 156 43.64 21.71 -23.69
N SER A 157 42.63 21.76 -22.81
CA SER A 157 42.04 20.59 -22.14
C SER A 157 41.19 19.70 -23.06
N ILE A 158 40.83 20.16 -24.27
CA ILE A 158 39.82 19.53 -25.11
C ILE A 158 40.12 18.05 -25.43
N VAL A 159 41.40 17.72 -25.60
CA VAL A 159 41.86 16.35 -25.86
C VAL A 159 41.47 15.44 -24.68
N GLN A 160 41.80 15.87 -23.47
CA GLN A 160 41.49 15.14 -22.24
C GLN A 160 39.98 15.12 -21.97
N ASP A 161 39.27 16.21 -22.25
CA ASP A 161 37.82 16.30 -22.04
C ASP A 161 37.06 15.32 -22.95
N ILE A 162 37.48 15.18 -24.22
CA ILE A 162 36.93 14.17 -25.14
C ILE A 162 37.25 12.76 -24.68
N GLU A 163 38.49 12.51 -24.27
CA GLU A 163 38.92 11.18 -23.78
C GLU A 163 38.12 10.77 -22.54
N ASN A 164 37.97 11.68 -21.57
CA ASN A 164 37.17 11.48 -20.37
C ASN A 164 35.69 11.26 -20.70
N MET A 165 35.15 12.03 -21.65
CA MET A 165 33.77 11.84 -22.12
C MET A 165 33.60 10.45 -22.73
N VAL A 166 34.50 10.03 -23.63
CA VAL A 166 34.44 8.68 -24.23
C VAL A 166 34.54 7.59 -23.16
N ARG A 167 35.52 7.70 -22.24
CA ARG A 167 35.69 6.76 -21.11
C ARG A 167 34.43 6.61 -20.28
N SER A 168 33.74 7.72 -19.97
CA SER A 168 32.52 7.68 -19.18
C SER A 168 31.41 6.79 -19.79
N TYR A 169 31.40 6.58 -21.12
CA TYR A 169 30.49 5.63 -21.77
C TYR A 169 31.07 4.22 -21.86
N ILE A 170 32.34 4.07 -22.25
CA ILE A 170 32.92 2.74 -22.57
C ILE A 170 33.41 1.96 -21.35
N GLU A 171 33.67 2.61 -20.21
CA GLU A 171 34.00 1.93 -18.94
C GLU A 171 32.82 1.13 -18.39
N LYS A 172 31.59 1.48 -18.80
CA LYS A 172 30.38 0.78 -18.37
C LYS A 172 30.42 -0.68 -18.85
N PRO A 173 30.26 -1.67 -17.96
CA PRO A 173 30.44 -3.09 -18.31
C PRO A 173 29.37 -3.62 -19.29
N ASN A 174 28.21 -2.96 -19.38
CA ASN A 174 27.13 -3.32 -20.30
C ASN A 174 27.21 -2.56 -21.64
N CYS A 175 28.24 -1.73 -21.86
CA CYS A 175 28.45 -1.01 -23.11
C CYS A 175 29.22 -1.89 -24.11
N ILE A 176 28.64 -2.09 -25.30
CA ILE A 176 29.31 -2.68 -26.46
C ILE A 176 30.12 -1.57 -27.13
N ILE A 177 31.39 -1.83 -27.46
CA ILE A 177 32.28 -0.85 -28.07
C ILE A 177 32.36 -1.14 -29.56
N LEU A 178 32.04 -0.15 -30.40
CA LEU A 178 32.24 -0.20 -31.84
C LEU A 178 33.46 0.63 -32.21
N ALA A 179 34.62 -0.03 -32.32
CA ALA A 179 35.91 0.60 -32.59
C ALA A 179 36.14 0.75 -34.11
N ILE A 180 36.01 1.98 -34.60
CA ILE A 180 36.14 2.33 -36.02
C ILE A 180 37.55 2.83 -36.33
N SER A 181 38.26 2.10 -37.18
CA SER A 181 39.62 2.42 -37.65
C SER A 181 39.68 2.49 -39.18
N PRO A 182 40.40 3.45 -39.78
CA PRO A 182 40.63 3.47 -41.22
C PRO A 182 41.69 2.43 -41.61
N ALA A 183 41.49 1.75 -42.74
CA ALA A 183 42.38 0.69 -43.22
C ALA A 183 43.65 1.22 -43.92
N ASN A 184 43.66 2.48 -44.33
CA ASN A 184 44.81 3.13 -44.96
C ASN A 184 45.84 3.69 -43.94
N GLN A 185 45.70 3.34 -42.66
CA GLN A 185 46.62 3.70 -41.59
C GLN A 185 46.96 2.46 -40.77
N ASP A 186 48.14 2.44 -40.16
CA ASP A 186 48.54 1.34 -39.28
C ASP A 186 47.63 1.27 -38.05
N LEU A 187 47.02 0.10 -37.84
CA LEU A 187 46.12 -0.15 -36.73
C LEU A 187 46.81 -0.02 -35.37
N ALA A 188 48.12 -0.27 -35.29
CA ALA A 188 48.89 -0.10 -34.05
C ALA A 188 48.81 1.34 -33.52
N THR A 189 48.50 2.31 -34.39
CA THR A 189 48.35 3.73 -34.06
C THR A 189 46.89 4.17 -33.82
N SER A 190 45.93 3.23 -33.89
CA SER A 190 44.50 3.52 -33.74
C SER A 190 44.14 3.87 -32.29
N ASP A 191 43.76 5.12 -32.08
CA ASP A 191 43.27 5.60 -30.78
C ASP A 191 42.00 4.85 -30.33
N ALA A 192 41.18 4.38 -31.29
CA ALA A 192 39.99 3.60 -31.02
C ALA A 192 40.31 2.26 -30.35
N ILE A 193 41.34 1.57 -30.84
CA ILE A 193 41.74 0.27 -30.32
C ILE A 193 42.52 0.43 -29.01
N LYS A 194 43.35 1.47 -28.91
CA LYS A 194 44.06 1.79 -27.67
C LYS A 194 43.09 1.97 -26.51
N ILE A 195 42.13 2.88 -26.64
CA ILE A 195 41.18 3.18 -25.56
C ILE A 195 40.23 2.00 -25.27
N SER A 196 39.87 1.22 -26.30
CA SER A 196 39.03 0.03 -26.12
C SER A 196 39.76 -1.06 -25.32
N ARG A 197 41.06 -1.27 -25.56
CA ARG A 197 41.86 -2.26 -24.82
C ARG A 197 42.08 -1.90 -23.36
N GLU A 198 42.16 -0.62 -23.03
CA GLU A 198 42.28 -0.16 -21.65
C GLU A 198 41.06 -0.56 -20.80
N VAL A 199 39.86 -0.58 -21.40
CA VAL A 199 38.59 -0.89 -20.71
C VAL A 199 38.02 -2.29 -21.02
N ASP A 200 38.51 -2.95 -22.06
CA ASP A 200 38.15 -4.32 -22.48
C ASP A 200 39.41 -5.07 -22.99
N PRO A 201 40.34 -5.46 -22.09
CA PRO A 201 41.61 -6.08 -22.48
C PRO A 201 41.46 -7.40 -23.24
N THR A 202 40.40 -8.14 -22.94
CA THR A 202 40.05 -9.44 -23.53
C THR A 202 39.25 -9.31 -24.83
N GLY A 203 38.77 -8.11 -25.17
CA GLY A 203 37.99 -7.84 -26.37
C GLY A 203 36.63 -8.55 -26.39
N GLU A 204 36.02 -8.77 -25.23
CA GLU A 204 34.78 -9.55 -25.09
C GLU A 204 33.52 -8.79 -25.49
N ARG A 205 33.59 -7.45 -25.56
CA ARG A 205 32.46 -6.56 -25.89
C ARG A 205 32.84 -5.52 -26.95
N THR A 206 33.96 -5.73 -27.64
CA THR A 206 34.51 -4.83 -28.67
C THR A 206 34.35 -5.40 -30.07
N PHE A 207 33.71 -4.64 -30.96
CA PHE A 207 33.61 -4.90 -32.40
C PHE A 207 34.57 -3.99 -33.16
N GLY A 208 35.43 -4.57 -33.99
CA GLY A 208 36.31 -3.83 -34.88
C GLY A 208 35.65 -3.55 -36.22
N VAL A 209 35.67 -2.29 -36.67
CA VAL A 209 35.21 -1.89 -38.01
C VAL A 209 36.35 -1.23 -38.77
N LEU A 210 36.63 -1.74 -39.96
CA LEU A 210 37.60 -1.15 -40.89
C LEU A 210 36.89 -0.35 -41.96
N THR A 211 37.21 0.94 -42.05
CA THR A 211 36.70 1.85 -43.09
C THR A 211 37.79 2.15 -44.11
N LYS A 212 37.45 2.78 -45.24
CA LYS A 212 38.43 3.25 -46.25
C LYS A 212 39.32 2.13 -46.82
N ILE A 213 38.80 0.91 -46.89
CA ILE A 213 39.51 -0.26 -47.46
C ILE A 213 39.79 -0.05 -48.96
N ASP A 214 38.92 0.70 -49.63
CA ASP A 214 39.05 1.13 -51.02
C ASP A 214 40.16 2.15 -51.27
N LEU A 215 40.71 2.76 -50.21
CA LEU A 215 41.75 3.79 -50.28
C LEU A 215 43.12 3.27 -49.81
N MET A 216 43.30 1.96 -49.73
CA MET A 216 44.58 1.34 -49.38
C MET A 216 45.59 1.47 -50.53
N ASP A 217 46.88 1.46 -50.19
CA ASP A 217 47.95 1.54 -51.19
C ASP A 217 47.94 0.30 -52.09
N LYS A 218 48.16 0.51 -53.39
CA LYS A 218 48.16 -0.58 -54.37
C LYS A 218 49.20 -1.64 -53.99
N GLY A 219 48.78 -2.89 -53.90
CA GLY A 219 49.62 -4.01 -53.48
C GLY A 219 49.56 -4.32 -51.98
N THR A 220 48.75 -3.59 -51.21
CA THR A 220 48.41 -3.92 -49.82
C THR A 220 46.95 -4.35 -49.72
N ASP A 221 46.63 -5.18 -48.72
CA ASP A 221 45.28 -5.61 -48.42
C ASP A 221 45.04 -5.67 -46.90
N ALA A 222 43.78 -5.88 -46.51
CA ALA A 222 43.34 -5.91 -45.11
C ALA A 222 42.88 -7.31 -44.68
N VAL A 223 43.19 -8.36 -45.45
CA VAL A 223 42.64 -9.71 -45.23
C VAL A 223 43.06 -10.24 -43.86
N GLU A 224 44.32 -10.08 -43.47
CA GLU A 224 44.82 -10.53 -42.17
C GLU A 224 44.12 -9.86 -40.99
N MET A 225 43.70 -8.59 -41.16
CA MET A 225 42.95 -7.86 -40.15
C MET A 225 41.49 -8.33 -40.11
N LEU A 226 40.84 -8.43 -41.27
CA LEU A 226 39.45 -8.85 -41.40
C LEU A 226 39.21 -10.28 -40.90
N GLU A 227 40.21 -11.15 -41.04
CA GLU A 227 40.19 -12.52 -40.50
C GLU A 227 40.59 -12.59 -39.02
N GLY A 228 41.02 -11.48 -38.41
CA GLY A 228 41.42 -11.40 -37.01
C GLY A 228 42.78 -12.04 -36.71
N ARG A 229 43.63 -12.27 -37.73
CA ARG A 229 44.98 -12.81 -37.59
C ARG A 229 45.96 -11.75 -37.08
N ALA A 230 45.88 -10.54 -37.62
CA ALA A 230 46.74 -9.42 -37.22
C ALA A 230 46.35 -8.85 -35.84
N PHE A 231 45.06 -8.73 -35.57
CA PHE A 231 44.54 -8.27 -34.27
C PHE A 231 43.31 -9.07 -33.87
N ARG A 232 43.46 -9.91 -32.83
CA ARG A 232 42.42 -10.83 -32.40
C ARG A 232 41.44 -10.16 -31.45
N LEU A 233 40.18 -10.04 -31.88
CA LEU A 233 39.01 -9.71 -31.07
C LEU A 233 38.13 -10.96 -30.90
N LYS A 234 37.26 -10.98 -29.90
CA LYS A 234 36.28 -12.08 -29.72
C LYS A 234 35.20 -12.05 -30.81
N TYR A 235 34.91 -10.87 -31.35
CA TYR A 235 34.06 -10.66 -32.51
C TYR A 235 34.90 -10.39 -33.77
N PRO A 236 34.48 -10.89 -34.95
CA PRO A 236 35.22 -10.67 -36.19
C PRO A 236 35.22 -9.20 -36.59
N TRP A 237 36.29 -8.79 -37.28
CA TRP A 237 36.40 -7.48 -37.90
C TRP A 237 35.47 -7.38 -39.11
N ILE A 238 34.84 -6.22 -39.28
CA ILE A 238 33.91 -5.99 -40.39
C ILE A 238 34.42 -4.80 -41.22
N GLY A 239 34.63 -5.05 -42.50
CA GLY A 239 35.01 -4.04 -43.48
C GLY A 239 33.79 -3.30 -44.01
N VAL A 240 33.90 -1.98 -44.13
CA VAL A 240 32.86 -1.08 -44.65
C VAL A 240 33.46 -0.13 -45.67
N VAL A 241 32.83 -0.04 -46.84
CA VAL A 241 33.20 0.91 -47.90
C VAL A 241 32.13 1.99 -47.95
N ASN A 242 32.54 3.22 -47.65
CA ASN A 242 31.64 4.37 -47.58
C ASN A 242 31.75 5.22 -48.85
N ARG A 243 30.82 6.18 -49.02
CA ARG A 243 30.93 7.20 -50.08
C ARG A 243 32.21 8.03 -49.91
N SER A 244 32.88 8.29 -51.03
CA SER A 244 33.99 9.25 -51.07
C SER A 244 33.49 10.70 -50.94
N GLN A 245 34.38 11.65 -50.66
CA GLN A 245 34.01 13.07 -50.65
C GLN A 245 33.45 13.53 -52.02
N ALA A 246 33.97 12.98 -53.12
CA ALA A 246 33.45 13.26 -54.46
C ALA A 246 32.03 12.72 -54.64
N ASP A 247 31.72 11.54 -54.12
CA ASP A 247 30.37 10.97 -54.17
C ASP A 247 29.37 11.79 -53.33
N ILE A 248 29.80 12.30 -52.18
CA ILE A 248 28.99 13.17 -51.32
C ILE A 248 28.69 14.48 -52.06
N ASN A 249 29.71 15.11 -52.67
CA ASN A 249 29.53 16.34 -53.44
C ASN A 249 28.63 16.15 -54.67
N LYS A 250 28.63 14.95 -55.24
CA LYS A 250 27.72 14.55 -56.34
C LYS A 250 26.34 14.09 -55.87
N ASN A 251 26.05 14.12 -54.57
CA ASN A 251 24.82 13.64 -53.96
C ASN A 251 24.45 12.20 -54.39
N VAL A 252 25.44 11.31 -54.48
CA VAL A 252 25.20 9.90 -54.80
C VAL A 252 24.29 9.28 -53.73
N ASP A 253 23.20 8.67 -54.18
CA ASP A 253 22.21 8.05 -53.30
C ASP A 253 22.81 6.91 -52.47
N MET A 254 22.30 6.73 -51.26
CA MET A 254 22.81 5.76 -50.30
C MET A 254 22.51 4.31 -50.73
N ILE A 255 21.41 4.07 -51.45
CA ILE A 255 21.10 2.75 -52.00
C ILE A 255 22.15 2.37 -53.06
N ALA A 256 22.54 3.33 -53.91
CA ALA A 256 23.62 3.14 -54.88
C ALA A 256 24.97 2.92 -54.19
N ALA A 257 25.24 3.62 -53.09
CA ALA A 257 26.46 3.42 -52.29
C ALA A 257 26.54 2.01 -51.69
N ARG A 258 25.48 1.51 -51.06
CA ARG A 258 25.43 0.13 -50.52
C ARG A 258 25.56 -0.94 -51.61
N ARG A 259 25.03 -0.68 -52.80
CA ARG A 259 25.21 -1.58 -53.96
C ARG A 259 26.67 -1.64 -54.38
N ARG A 260 27.33 -0.48 -54.52
CA ARG A 260 28.76 -0.40 -54.84
C ARG A 260 29.63 -1.06 -53.77
N GLU A 261 29.28 -0.91 -52.49
CA GLU A 261 29.96 -1.61 -51.39
C GLU A 261 29.88 -3.14 -51.56
N ARG A 262 28.68 -3.67 -51.86
CA ARG A 262 28.49 -5.11 -52.08
C ARG A 262 29.26 -5.60 -53.32
N GLU A 263 29.23 -4.83 -54.40
CA GLU A 263 29.98 -5.10 -55.62
C GLU A 263 31.49 -5.09 -55.36
N TYR A 264 32.00 -4.13 -54.59
CA TYR A 264 33.42 -4.04 -54.22
C TYR A 264 33.90 -5.33 -53.54
N PHE A 265 33.22 -5.77 -52.47
CA PHE A 265 33.60 -6.99 -51.77
C PHE A 265 33.40 -8.26 -52.61
N SER A 266 32.45 -8.27 -53.56
CA SER A 266 32.17 -9.45 -54.40
C SER A 266 33.09 -9.56 -55.63
N SER A 267 33.60 -8.43 -56.12
CA SER A 267 34.43 -8.34 -57.33
C SER A 267 35.93 -8.29 -57.03
N THR A 268 36.34 -7.81 -55.86
CA THR A 268 37.74 -7.74 -55.44
C THR A 268 38.26 -9.14 -55.09
N PRO A 269 39.28 -9.69 -55.80
CA PRO A 269 39.76 -11.05 -55.61
C PRO A 269 40.14 -11.38 -54.16
N GLU A 270 40.80 -10.45 -53.48
CA GLU A 270 41.36 -10.61 -52.13
C GLU A 270 40.27 -10.70 -51.04
N TYR A 271 39.09 -10.09 -51.26
CA TYR A 271 38.00 -10.04 -50.27
C TYR A 271 36.80 -10.92 -50.61
N LYS A 272 36.79 -11.55 -51.79
CA LYS A 272 35.64 -12.30 -52.32
C LYS A 272 35.13 -13.40 -51.39
N HIS A 273 36.03 -14.12 -50.71
CA HIS A 273 35.64 -15.17 -49.74
C HIS A 273 35.02 -14.60 -48.46
N LEU A 274 35.31 -13.34 -48.14
CA LEU A 274 34.79 -12.62 -46.98
C LEU A 274 33.51 -11.83 -47.27
N ALA A 275 33.13 -11.65 -48.54
CA ALA A 275 32.03 -10.76 -48.96
C ALA A 275 30.72 -10.95 -48.18
N HIS A 276 30.37 -12.18 -47.81
CA HIS A 276 29.15 -12.49 -47.05
C HIS A 276 29.15 -11.99 -45.58
N ARG A 277 30.31 -11.57 -45.06
CA ARG A 277 30.52 -11.03 -43.69
C ARG A 277 31.00 -9.58 -43.68
N MET A 278 30.89 -8.89 -44.81
CA MET A 278 31.35 -7.52 -44.97
C MET A 278 30.18 -6.58 -45.30
N GLY A 279 30.43 -5.29 -45.12
CA GLY A 279 29.53 -4.22 -45.49
C GLY A 279 28.63 -3.71 -44.36
N SER A 280 28.09 -2.52 -44.58
CA SER A 280 27.26 -1.77 -43.64
C SER A 280 25.97 -2.48 -43.24
N GLU A 281 25.31 -3.17 -44.18
CA GLU A 281 24.08 -3.94 -43.89
C GLU A 281 24.34 -5.17 -43.01
N TYR A 282 25.47 -5.86 -43.23
CA TYR A 282 25.87 -6.99 -42.40
C TYR A 282 26.22 -6.52 -40.98
N LEU A 283 26.99 -5.43 -40.88
CA LEU A 283 27.33 -4.79 -39.61
C LEU A 283 26.07 -4.48 -38.78
N ALA A 284 25.08 -3.82 -39.36
CA ALA A 284 23.83 -3.47 -38.68
C ALA A 284 23.09 -4.72 -38.15
N LYS A 285 23.00 -5.79 -38.96
CA LYS A 285 22.36 -7.06 -38.57
C LYS A 285 23.10 -7.75 -37.42
N VAL A 286 24.43 -7.79 -37.47
CA VAL A 286 25.26 -8.40 -36.43
C VAL A 286 25.13 -7.64 -35.12
N LEU A 287 25.21 -6.30 -35.15
CA LEU A 287 25.06 -5.45 -33.98
C LEU A 287 23.67 -5.59 -33.35
N SER A 288 22.61 -5.61 -34.15
CA SER A 288 21.23 -5.79 -33.65
C SER A 288 21.05 -7.15 -32.98
N LYS A 289 21.51 -8.24 -33.62
CA LYS A 289 21.44 -9.60 -33.06
C LYS A 289 22.24 -9.73 -31.76
N HIS A 290 23.43 -9.13 -31.72
CA HIS A 290 24.28 -9.17 -30.53
C HIS A 290 23.67 -8.35 -29.38
N LEU A 291 23.19 -7.13 -29.66
CA LEU A 291 22.51 -6.28 -28.69
C LEU A 291 21.29 -7.00 -28.09
N GLU A 292 20.47 -7.67 -28.91
CA GLU A 292 19.34 -8.47 -28.43
C GLU A 292 19.77 -9.59 -27.46
N ALA A 293 20.85 -10.32 -27.79
CA ALA A 293 21.38 -11.38 -26.94
C ALA A 293 21.88 -10.84 -25.59
N VAL A 294 22.59 -9.70 -25.60
CA VAL A 294 23.06 -9.03 -24.38
C VAL A 294 21.87 -8.57 -23.54
N ILE A 295 20.89 -7.87 -24.13
CA ILE A 295 19.67 -7.43 -23.45
C ILE A 295 18.97 -8.62 -22.78
N LYS A 296 18.78 -9.71 -23.52
CA LYS A 296 18.12 -10.92 -23.00
C LYS A 296 18.85 -11.52 -21.79
N SER A 297 20.18 -11.54 -21.81
CA SER A 297 20.98 -12.06 -20.69
C SER A 297 20.92 -11.16 -19.44
N LYS A 298 20.73 -9.84 -19.63
CA LYS A 298 20.82 -8.84 -18.56
C LYS A 298 19.46 -8.47 -17.95
N ILE A 299 18.34 -8.72 -18.62
CA ILE A 299 16.99 -8.42 -18.12
C ILE A 299 16.72 -8.92 -16.69
N PRO A 300 17.08 -10.16 -16.29
CA PRO A 300 16.83 -10.60 -14.92
C PRO A 300 17.57 -9.76 -13.87
N GLY A 301 18.81 -9.34 -14.18
CA GLY A 301 19.59 -8.44 -13.33
C GLY A 301 18.97 -7.05 -13.23
N ILE A 302 18.52 -6.50 -14.36
CA ILE A 302 17.82 -5.20 -14.42
C ILE A 302 16.51 -5.25 -13.62
N GLN A 303 15.72 -6.33 -13.74
CA GLN A 303 14.48 -6.50 -12.98
C GLN A 303 14.72 -6.59 -11.47
N SER A 304 15.78 -7.29 -11.06
CA SER A 304 16.20 -7.35 -9.65
C SER A 304 16.62 -5.97 -9.14
N LEU A 305 17.42 -5.23 -9.90
CA LEU A 305 17.84 -3.86 -9.56
C LEU A 305 16.64 -2.93 -9.42
N ILE A 306 15.70 -2.97 -10.37
CA ILE A 306 14.47 -2.15 -10.32
C ILE A 306 13.66 -2.49 -9.08
N SER A 307 13.42 -3.77 -8.81
CA SER A 307 12.61 -4.21 -7.68
C SER A 307 13.24 -3.81 -6.34
N LYS A 308 14.57 -3.95 -6.21
CA LYS A 308 15.33 -3.50 -5.04
C LYS A 308 15.22 -1.97 -4.86
N THR A 309 15.43 -1.21 -5.94
CA THR A 309 15.39 0.26 -5.88
C THR A 309 13.98 0.76 -5.55
N ILE A 310 12.93 0.13 -6.08
CA ILE A 310 11.54 0.42 -5.71
C ILE A 310 11.33 0.23 -4.20
N ALA A 311 11.79 -0.89 -3.63
CA ALA A 311 11.65 -1.15 -2.21
C ALA A 311 12.40 -0.12 -1.34
N GLU A 312 13.61 0.29 -1.76
CA GLU A 312 14.38 1.34 -1.09
C GLU A 312 13.69 2.71 -1.15
N LEU A 313 13.18 3.10 -2.33
CA LEU A 313 12.44 4.36 -2.52
C LEU A 313 11.11 4.37 -1.74
N GLU A 314 10.39 3.25 -1.70
CA GLU A 314 9.15 3.11 -0.91
C GLU A 314 9.43 3.18 0.59
N ALA A 315 10.50 2.55 1.07
CA ALA A 315 10.92 2.63 2.47
C ALA A 315 11.30 4.07 2.85
N GLU A 316 12.03 4.79 2.00
CA GLU A 316 12.39 6.18 2.22
C GLU A 316 11.15 7.10 2.21
N LEU A 317 10.24 6.92 1.24
CA LEU A 317 8.97 7.66 1.20
C LEU A 317 8.09 7.39 2.42
N SER A 318 8.06 6.15 2.91
CA SER A 318 7.35 5.79 4.14
C SER A 318 7.93 6.53 5.35
N ARG A 319 9.26 6.63 5.45
CA ARG A 319 9.95 7.38 6.51
C ARG A 319 9.67 8.88 6.44
N LEU A 320 9.55 9.45 5.24
CA LEU A 320 9.21 10.86 5.05
C LEU A 320 7.72 11.15 5.30
N GLY A 321 6.85 10.14 5.41
CA GLY A 321 5.42 10.31 5.65
C GLY A 321 4.57 10.57 4.39
N LYS A 322 3.25 10.56 4.58
CA LYS A 322 2.26 10.71 3.49
C LYS A 322 2.25 12.16 2.94
N PRO A 323 1.88 12.36 1.66
CA PRO A 323 1.60 13.70 1.16
C PRO A 323 0.36 14.25 1.87
N ILE A 324 0.41 15.53 2.22
CA ILE A 324 -0.79 16.26 2.64
C ILE A 324 -1.59 16.56 1.37
N ALA A 325 -2.90 16.35 1.44
CA ALA A 325 -3.79 16.68 0.34
C ALA A 325 -3.77 18.19 0.05
N ALA A 326 -3.88 18.58 -1.22
CA ALA A 326 -3.88 20.00 -1.59
C ALA A 326 -5.17 20.71 -1.14
N ASP A 327 -6.29 19.97 -1.12
CA ASP A 327 -7.59 20.45 -0.69
C ASP A 327 -7.69 20.56 0.84
N ASP A 328 -8.48 21.52 1.30
CA ASP A 328 -8.62 21.81 2.73
C ASP A 328 -9.34 20.69 3.50
N GLY A 329 -10.20 19.90 2.83
CA GLY A 329 -10.84 18.73 3.40
C GLY A 329 -9.85 17.62 3.76
N GLY A 330 -8.92 17.32 2.85
CA GLY A 330 -7.86 16.35 3.12
C GLY A 330 -6.83 16.85 4.14
N LYS A 331 -6.57 18.16 4.24
CA LYS A 331 -5.78 18.74 5.34
C LYS A 331 -6.46 18.55 6.69
N LEU A 332 -7.77 18.78 6.77
CA LEU A 332 -8.56 18.56 7.99
C LEU A 332 -8.53 17.08 8.39
N TYR A 333 -8.75 16.18 7.42
CA TYR A 333 -8.68 14.74 7.66
C TYR A 333 -7.32 14.33 8.24
N ALA A 334 -6.21 14.82 7.67
CA ALA A 334 -4.87 14.55 8.17
C ALA A 334 -4.67 15.04 9.61
N ILE A 335 -5.11 16.27 9.92
CA ILE A 335 -5.06 16.81 11.29
C ILE A 335 -5.86 15.90 12.25
N MET A 336 -7.07 15.49 11.88
CA MET A 336 -7.91 14.62 12.70
C MET A 336 -7.31 13.23 12.90
N GLU A 337 -6.68 12.64 11.87
CA GLU A 337 -5.99 11.34 11.96
C GLU A 337 -4.82 11.41 12.96
N ILE A 338 -4.01 12.48 12.88
CA ILE A 338 -2.89 12.71 13.80
C ILE A 338 -3.38 12.91 15.24
N CYS A 339 -4.44 13.70 15.44
CA CYS A 339 -5.04 13.89 16.76
C CYS A 339 -5.62 12.60 17.35
N ARG A 340 -6.24 11.74 16.54
CA ARG A 340 -6.72 10.42 16.98
C ARG A 340 -5.58 9.50 17.40
N SER A 341 -4.45 9.54 16.68
CA SER A 341 -3.24 8.77 17.03
C SER A 341 -2.68 9.22 18.39
N PHE A 342 -2.58 10.53 18.62
CA PHE A 342 -2.20 11.08 19.93
C PHE A 342 -3.17 10.67 21.05
N ASP A 343 -4.48 10.83 20.83
CA ASP A 343 -5.53 10.50 21.81
C ASP A 343 -5.50 9.01 22.19
N GLN A 344 -5.26 8.13 21.21
CA GLN A 344 -5.08 6.70 21.44
C GLN A 344 -3.86 6.39 22.32
N ILE A 345 -2.71 7.01 22.05
CA ILE A 345 -1.48 6.83 22.86
C ILE A 345 -1.67 7.34 24.29
N PHE A 346 -2.38 8.46 24.47
CA PHE A 346 -2.71 8.99 25.80
C PHE A 346 -3.62 8.04 26.59
N LYS A 347 -4.65 7.48 25.93
CA LYS A 347 -5.53 6.46 26.53
C LYS A 347 -4.77 5.19 26.93
N GLU A 348 -3.83 4.74 26.12
CA GLU A 348 -2.97 3.59 26.43
C GLU A 348 -2.11 3.79 27.68
N HIS A 349 -1.63 5.02 27.93
CA HIS A 349 -0.94 5.38 29.17
C HIS A 349 -1.84 5.32 30.39
N LEU A 350 -3.08 5.79 30.27
CA LEU A 350 -4.06 5.75 31.36
C LEU A 350 -4.55 4.33 31.66
N ASP A 351 -4.69 3.50 30.64
CA ASP A 351 -5.15 2.10 30.78
C ASP A 351 -4.05 1.13 31.23
N GLY A 352 -2.80 1.60 31.37
CA GLY A 352 -1.67 0.79 31.81
C GLY A 352 -1.08 -0.11 30.71
N VAL A 353 -1.49 0.06 29.45
CA VAL A 353 -0.83 -0.57 28.30
C VAL A 353 0.57 0.02 28.12
N ARG A 354 0.72 1.32 28.42
CA ARG A 354 2.00 2.04 28.47
C ARG A 354 2.29 2.53 29.90
N PRO A 355 3.58 2.62 30.31
CA PRO A 355 3.95 3.02 31.67
C PRO A 355 3.74 4.51 31.92
N GLY A 356 3.24 4.88 33.10
CA GLY A 356 3.08 6.27 33.54
C GLY A 356 1.77 6.53 34.29
N GLY A 357 0.66 5.92 33.86
CA GLY A 357 -0.64 6.06 34.53
C GLY A 357 -0.69 5.42 35.92
N ASP A 358 0.17 4.43 36.17
CA ASP A 358 0.35 3.76 37.45
C ASP A 358 0.75 4.73 38.59
N ARG A 359 1.44 5.82 38.26
CA ARG A 359 1.85 6.87 39.23
C ARG A 359 0.65 7.55 39.91
N ILE A 360 -0.53 7.53 39.29
CA ILE A 360 -1.76 8.09 39.87
C ILE A 360 -2.18 7.29 41.11
N TYR A 361 -2.04 5.95 41.08
CA TYR A 361 -2.34 5.11 42.25
C TYR A 361 -1.45 5.44 43.44
N ASN A 362 -0.18 5.80 43.21
CA ASN A 362 0.73 6.22 44.28
C ASN A 362 0.24 7.48 45.02
N VAL A 363 -0.44 8.41 44.32
CA VAL A 363 -1.05 9.58 44.97
C VAL A 363 -2.14 9.15 45.95
N PHE A 364 -2.98 8.19 45.55
CA PHE A 364 -4.13 7.74 46.34
C PHE A 364 -3.76 6.75 47.45
N ASP A 365 -2.83 5.83 47.20
CA ASP A 365 -2.49 4.76 48.13
C ASP A 365 -1.44 5.18 49.17
N ASN A 366 -0.56 6.13 48.81
CA ASN A 366 0.56 6.53 49.65
C ASN A 366 0.51 8.01 50.06
N GLN A 367 0.43 8.94 49.10
CA GLN A 367 0.58 10.38 49.41
C GLN A 367 -0.60 10.95 50.20
N LEU A 368 -1.84 10.73 49.74
CA LEU A 368 -3.04 11.21 50.43
C LEU A 368 -3.16 10.60 51.84
N PRO A 369 -3.00 9.28 52.05
CA PRO A 369 -3.05 8.71 53.39
C PRO A 369 -1.94 9.21 54.32
N ALA A 370 -0.73 9.44 53.80
CA ALA A 370 0.36 10.03 54.57
C ALA A 370 0.04 11.48 54.95
N ALA A 371 -0.54 12.27 54.05
CA ALA A 371 -0.96 13.64 54.31
C ALA A 371 -2.08 13.71 55.38
N LEU A 372 -3.07 12.81 55.30
CA LEU A 372 -4.13 12.71 56.31
C LEU A 372 -3.60 12.30 57.69
N LYS A 373 -2.63 11.38 57.76
CA LYS A 373 -1.98 10.97 59.02
C LYS A 373 -1.13 12.08 59.67
N ARG A 374 -0.62 13.02 58.88
CA ARG A 374 0.16 14.17 59.38
C ARG A 374 -0.71 15.24 60.03
N LEU A 375 -2.03 15.19 59.84
CA LEU A 375 -2.97 16.08 60.54
C LEU A 375 -2.92 15.76 62.04
N GLN A 376 -2.44 16.72 62.84
CA GLN A 376 -2.30 16.56 64.28
C GLN A 376 -3.62 16.87 64.99
N PHE A 377 -4.62 16.00 64.81
CA PHE A 377 -5.94 16.15 65.45
C PHE A 377 -5.84 16.26 66.97
N ASP A 378 -4.87 15.57 67.59
CA ASP A 378 -4.63 15.62 69.04
C ASP A 378 -4.25 17.03 69.54
N LYS A 379 -3.59 17.85 68.70
CA LYS A 379 -3.29 19.25 69.06
C LYS A 379 -4.50 20.15 68.93
N GLN A 380 -5.33 19.93 67.91
CA GLN A 380 -6.59 20.67 67.75
C GLN A 380 -7.61 20.29 68.84
N LEU A 381 -7.58 19.05 69.30
CA LEU A 381 -8.40 18.53 70.40
C LEU A 381 -7.65 18.58 71.74
N SER A 382 -6.77 19.56 71.93
CA SER A 382 -6.12 19.80 73.22
C SER A 382 -7.13 20.17 74.30
N MET A 383 -6.82 19.87 75.56
CA MET A 383 -7.74 20.14 76.67
C MET A 383 -8.12 21.59 76.82
N GLU A 384 -7.16 22.49 76.57
CA GLU A 384 -7.40 23.93 76.58
C GLU A 384 -8.41 24.35 75.50
N ASN A 385 -8.25 23.83 74.27
CA ASN A 385 -9.14 24.17 73.16
C ASN A 385 -10.54 23.56 73.32
N ILE A 386 -10.64 22.33 73.81
CA ILE A 386 -11.93 21.68 74.10
C ILE A 386 -12.67 22.47 75.18
N LYS A 387 -11.99 22.81 76.29
CA LYS A 387 -12.61 23.58 77.38
C LYS A 387 -13.12 24.93 76.86
N LYS A 388 -12.29 25.65 76.11
CA LYS A 388 -12.64 26.92 75.50
C LYS A 388 -13.88 26.80 74.61
N LEU A 389 -13.87 25.91 73.61
CA LEU A 389 -14.95 25.80 72.62
C LEU A 389 -16.26 25.27 73.18
N ILE A 390 -16.21 24.36 74.18
CA ILE A 390 -17.40 23.87 74.86
C ILE A 390 -18.02 24.98 75.73
N THR A 391 -17.22 25.67 76.56
CA THR A 391 -17.73 26.75 77.42
C THR A 391 -18.26 27.93 76.60
N GLU A 392 -17.61 28.28 75.48
CA GLU A 392 -18.09 29.31 74.55
C GLU A 392 -19.39 28.92 73.83
N ALA A 393 -19.61 27.63 73.58
CA ALA A 393 -20.81 27.13 72.92
C ALA A 393 -22.01 26.99 73.85
N ASP A 394 -21.79 26.67 75.13
CA ASP A 394 -22.86 26.50 76.13
C ASP A 394 -23.35 27.82 76.74
N GLY A 395 -22.53 28.88 76.73
CA GLY A 395 -22.92 30.22 77.20
C GLY A 395 -23.29 30.28 78.69
N TYR A 396 -24.12 31.26 79.07
CA TYR A 396 -24.51 31.52 80.48
C TYR A 396 -25.52 30.51 81.06
N GLN A 397 -26.20 29.71 80.23
CA GLN A 397 -27.25 28.78 80.66
C GLN A 397 -26.97 27.36 80.10
N PRO A 398 -26.30 26.48 80.89
CA PRO A 398 -25.89 25.16 80.41
C PRO A 398 -27.08 24.25 80.09
N HIS A 399 -26.99 23.49 78.99
CA HIS A 399 -28.02 22.53 78.60
C HIS A 399 -28.05 21.32 79.57
N LEU A 400 -29.25 20.81 79.89
CA LEU A 400 -29.43 19.72 80.88
C LEU A 400 -28.95 18.33 80.40
N ILE A 401 -28.62 18.17 79.11
CA ILE A 401 -28.39 16.85 78.47
C ILE A 401 -26.98 16.72 77.83
N ALA A 402 -26.59 17.58 76.87
CA ALA A 402 -25.24 17.59 76.26
C ALA A 402 -24.94 18.90 75.50
N PRO A 403 -23.66 19.32 75.38
CA PRO A 403 -23.24 20.54 74.68
C PRO A 403 -23.14 20.35 73.16
N GLU A 404 -24.29 20.14 72.50
CA GLU A 404 -24.37 19.80 71.07
C GLU A 404 -23.61 20.78 70.16
N GLN A 405 -23.75 22.08 70.42
CA GLN A 405 -23.12 23.12 69.62
C GLN A 405 -21.58 23.12 69.77
N GLY A 406 -21.08 22.71 70.93
CA GLY A 406 -19.65 22.54 71.18
C GLY A 406 -19.05 21.37 70.42
N TYR A 407 -19.75 20.22 70.39
CA TYR A 407 -19.38 19.07 69.55
C TYR A 407 -19.31 19.45 68.06
N ARG A 408 -20.33 20.18 67.56
CA ARG A 408 -20.35 20.65 66.16
C ARG A 408 -19.13 21.49 65.81
N ARG A 409 -18.80 22.51 66.62
CA ARG A 409 -17.63 23.38 66.38
C ARG A 409 -16.31 22.61 66.43
N LEU A 410 -16.16 21.68 67.37
CA LEU A 410 -14.94 20.87 67.49
C LEU A 410 -14.73 19.97 66.26
N ILE A 411 -15.80 19.31 65.82
CA ILE A 411 -15.77 18.45 64.62
C ILE A 411 -15.50 19.28 63.37
N GLU A 412 -16.20 20.39 63.18
CA GLU A 412 -16.01 21.31 62.04
C GLU A 412 -14.57 21.83 61.97
N SER A 413 -14.01 22.29 63.10
CA SER A 413 -12.63 22.79 63.17
C SER A 413 -11.57 21.73 62.86
N SER A 414 -11.89 20.45 63.09
CA SER A 414 -11.01 19.32 62.79
C SER A 414 -11.11 18.91 61.32
N LEU A 415 -12.34 18.77 60.80
CA LEU A 415 -12.59 18.30 59.43
C LEU A 415 -12.17 19.32 58.36
N ILE A 416 -12.25 20.63 58.64
CA ILE A 416 -11.85 21.66 57.67
C ILE A 416 -10.36 21.56 57.29
N THR A 417 -9.52 21.00 58.18
CA THR A 417 -8.08 20.78 57.89
C THR A 417 -7.82 19.75 56.79
N ILE A 418 -8.81 18.88 56.50
CA ILE A 418 -8.73 17.86 55.44
C ILE A 418 -8.74 18.49 54.04
N LYS A 419 -9.24 19.73 53.91
CA LYS A 419 -9.25 20.46 52.63
C LYS A 419 -7.86 20.60 52.01
N GLY A 420 -6.83 20.87 52.83
CA GLY A 420 -5.45 21.01 52.36
C GLY A 420 -4.90 19.74 51.68
N PRO A 421 -4.90 18.58 52.37
CA PRO A 421 -4.54 17.29 51.77
C PRO A 421 -5.38 16.90 50.54
N ALA A 422 -6.68 17.23 50.53
CA ALA A 422 -7.56 16.94 49.42
C ALA A 422 -7.21 17.77 48.16
N GLU A 423 -6.94 19.06 48.34
CA GLU A 423 -6.46 19.96 47.28
C GLU A 423 -5.09 19.54 46.75
N ALA A 424 -4.15 19.17 47.63
CA ALA A 424 -2.84 18.69 47.23
C ALA A 424 -2.93 17.40 46.37
N ALA A 425 -3.89 16.51 46.66
CA ALA A 425 -4.11 15.30 45.86
C ALA A 425 -4.68 15.63 44.46
N VAL A 426 -5.59 16.61 44.37
CA VAL A 426 -6.13 17.12 43.09
C VAL A 426 -5.00 17.67 42.22
N ASP A 427 -4.13 18.51 42.78
CA ASP A 427 -3.03 19.15 42.05
C ASP A 427 -1.93 18.14 41.66
N ALA A 428 -1.66 17.15 42.52
CA ALA A 428 -0.70 16.08 42.21
C ALA A 428 -1.14 15.22 41.02
N VAL A 429 -2.43 14.87 40.93
CA VAL A 429 -2.97 14.13 39.78
C VAL A 429 -2.95 14.98 38.51
N HIS A 430 -3.29 16.26 38.58
CA HIS A 430 -3.19 17.18 37.45
C HIS A 430 -1.77 17.26 36.87
N SER A 431 -0.75 17.36 37.73
CA SER A 431 0.65 17.36 37.29
C SER A 431 1.02 16.08 36.56
N LEU A 432 0.56 14.92 37.04
CA LEU A 432 0.82 13.64 36.38
C LEU A 432 0.11 13.55 35.01
N LEU A 433 -1.11 14.05 34.90
CA LEU A 433 -1.83 14.10 33.62
C LEU A 433 -1.12 15.00 32.61
N LYS A 434 -0.56 16.13 33.04
CA LYS A 434 0.30 16.97 32.18
C LYS A 434 1.56 16.24 31.70
N ASP A 435 2.24 15.51 32.59
CA ASP A 435 3.42 14.71 32.21
C ASP A 435 3.04 13.68 31.13
N LEU A 436 1.89 13.02 31.29
CA LEU A 436 1.38 12.05 30.32
C LEU A 436 1.04 12.66 28.96
N VAL A 437 0.50 13.88 28.93
CA VAL A 437 0.27 14.61 27.67
C VAL A 437 1.59 14.85 26.94
N HIS A 438 2.61 15.39 27.64
CA HIS A 438 3.93 15.64 27.03
C HIS A 438 4.57 14.35 26.50
N LYS A 439 4.49 13.27 27.28
CA LYS A 439 5.00 11.96 26.86
C LYS A 439 4.27 11.44 25.63
N SER A 440 2.95 11.54 25.60
CA SER A 440 2.11 11.10 24.47
C SER A 440 2.45 11.88 23.19
N ILE A 441 2.62 13.22 23.28
CA ILE A 441 3.07 14.06 22.16
C ILE A 441 4.43 13.59 21.61
N SER A 442 5.37 13.24 22.50
CA SER A 442 6.72 12.81 22.10
C SER A 442 6.74 11.43 21.42
N GLU A 443 5.76 10.57 21.73
CA GLU A 443 5.62 9.22 21.17
C GLU A 443 4.83 9.21 19.86
N THR A 444 4.00 10.24 19.59
CA THR A 444 3.31 10.39 18.30
C THR A 444 4.29 10.86 17.20
N LEU A 445 4.66 9.94 16.30
CA LEU A 445 5.60 10.21 15.20
C LEU A 445 5.15 11.37 14.29
N ASP A 446 3.86 11.41 13.94
CA ASP A 446 3.33 12.41 13.01
C ASP A 446 3.37 13.83 13.60
N LEU A 447 3.23 13.97 14.93
CA LEU A 447 3.37 15.27 15.61
C LEU A 447 4.83 15.78 15.62
N LYS A 448 5.84 14.91 15.42
CA LYS A 448 7.23 15.37 15.24
C LYS A 448 7.42 16.07 13.89
N GLN A 449 6.67 15.66 12.88
CA GLN A 449 6.75 16.19 11.52
C GLN A 449 6.10 17.57 11.38
N TYR A 450 5.12 17.90 12.23
CA TYR A 450 4.36 19.15 12.18
C TYR A 450 4.50 19.95 13.49
N PRO A 451 5.56 20.77 13.65
CA PRO A 451 5.83 21.50 14.89
C PRO A 451 4.71 22.44 15.33
N SER A 452 4.03 23.09 14.37
CA SER A 452 2.91 23.99 14.64
C SER A 452 1.70 23.24 15.20
N LEU A 453 1.31 22.12 14.56
CA LEU A 453 0.22 21.26 15.05
C LEU A 453 0.57 20.66 16.42
N ARG A 454 1.82 20.27 16.63
CA ARG A 454 2.32 19.78 17.93
C ARG A 454 2.09 20.78 19.06
N ALA A 455 2.41 22.05 18.82
CA ALA A 455 2.21 23.11 19.81
C ALA A 455 0.72 23.32 20.10
N GLU A 456 -0.11 23.40 19.05
CA GLU A 456 -1.55 23.66 19.21
C GLU A 456 -2.28 22.52 19.94
N VAL A 457 -2.00 21.26 19.57
CA VAL A 457 -2.57 20.08 20.24
C VAL A 457 -2.12 20.00 21.70
N GLY A 458 -0.84 20.29 21.96
CA GLY A 458 -0.31 20.30 23.33
C GLY A 458 -0.95 21.37 24.20
N ASN A 459 -1.06 22.59 23.70
CA ASN A 459 -1.72 23.70 24.40
C ASN A 459 -3.19 23.37 24.69
N ALA A 460 -3.92 22.89 23.68
CA ALA A 460 -5.33 22.56 23.83
C ALA A 460 -5.56 21.44 24.87
N ALA A 461 -4.71 20.40 24.88
CA ALA A 461 -4.79 19.34 25.87
C ALA A 461 -4.50 19.87 27.30
N ILE A 462 -3.51 20.74 27.46
CA ILE A 462 -3.17 21.36 28.75
C ILE A 462 -4.31 22.25 29.26
N ASP A 463 -4.90 23.07 28.38
CA ASP A 463 -6.02 23.95 28.72
C ASP A 463 -7.27 23.16 29.16
N SER A 464 -7.55 22.02 28.50
CA SER A 464 -8.61 21.10 28.92
C SER A 464 -8.34 20.53 30.32
N LEU A 465 -7.10 20.13 30.61
CA LEU A 465 -6.74 19.62 31.94
C LEU A 465 -6.89 20.67 33.04
N GLU A 466 -6.59 21.96 32.77
CA GLU A 466 -6.79 23.03 33.76
C GLU A 466 -8.27 23.17 34.14
N LYS A 467 -9.18 23.13 33.16
CA LYS A 467 -10.63 23.19 33.43
C LYS A 467 -11.08 22.00 34.29
N MET A 468 -10.62 20.79 33.94
CA MET A 468 -10.92 19.57 34.70
C MET A 468 -10.36 19.61 36.13
N ARG A 469 -9.17 20.20 36.32
CA ARG A 469 -8.57 20.42 37.64
C ARG A 469 -9.46 21.31 38.51
N ASP A 470 -9.91 22.45 37.99
CA ASP A 470 -10.73 23.40 38.74
C ASP A 470 -12.09 22.80 39.13
N GLU A 471 -12.74 22.06 38.23
CA GLU A 471 -13.97 21.32 38.51
C GLU A 471 -13.76 20.23 39.58
N SER A 472 -12.68 19.45 39.45
CA SER A 472 -12.30 18.43 40.43
C SER A 472 -12.00 19.01 41.79
N LYS A 473 -11.33 20.17 41.85
CA LYS A 473 -11.04 20.88 43.10
C LYS A 473 -12.34 21.28 43.80
N LYS A 474 -13.26 21.90 43.05
CA LYS A 474 -14.58 22.29 43.57
C LYS A 474 -15.37 21.09 44.10
N ALA A 475 -15.47 20.02 43.32
CA ALA A 475 -16.20 18.81 43.73
C ALA A 475 -15.58 18.11 44.95
N THR A 476 -14.25 18.04 44.99
CA THR A 476 -13.53 17.39 46.10
C THR A 476 -13.66 18.18 47.40
N LEU A 477 -13.56 19.51 47.35
CA LEU A 477 -13.72 20.36 48.52
C LEU A 477 -15.18 20.36 49.03
N GLN A 478 -16.15 20.31 48.12
CA GLN A 478 -17.57 20.15 48.47
C GLN A 478 -17.84 18.84 49.21
N LEU A 479 -17.16 17.74 48.88
CA LEU A 479 -17.27 16.49 49.65
C LEU A 479 -16.85 16.67 51.11
N VAL A 480 -15.77 17.42 51.35
CA VAL A 480 -15.32 17.73 52.71
C VAL A 480 -16.32 18.64 53.42
N ASP A 481 -16.87 19.64 52.72
CA ASP A 481 -17.89 20.54 53.27
C ASP A 481 -19.18 19.83 53.66
N MET A 482 -19.62 18.85 52.86
CA MET A 482 -20.80 18.04 53.18
C MET A 482 -20.63 17.23 54.46
N GLU A 483 -19.44 16.66 54.68
CA GLU A 483 -19.12 15.94 55.93
C GLU A 483 -18.99 16.89 57.14
N CYS A 484 -18.68 18.17 56.93
CA CYS A 484 -18.67 19.18 57.99
C CYS A 484 -20.08 19.67 58.37
N GLY A 485 -21.01 19.69 57.41
CA GLY A 485 -22.30 20.37 57.54
C GLY A 485 -23.42 19.59 58.23
N TYR A 486 -23.31 18.25 58.37
CA TYR A 486 -24.38 17.44 58.95
C TYR A 486 -23.86 16.33 59.87
N LEU A 487 -24.20 16.43 61.16
CA LEU A 487 -24.02 15.36 62.14
C LEU A 487 -25.31 14.57 62.28
N THR A 488 -25.21 13.24 62.21
CA THR A 488 -26.39 12.38 62.37
C THR A 488 -26.91 12.41 63.81
N VAL A 489 -28.24 12.41 63.97
CA VAL A 489 -28.88 12.31 65.30
C VAL A 489 -28.42 11.06 66.06
N ASP A 490 -28.07 9.99 65.33
CA ASP A 490 -27.55 8.75 65.89
C ASP A 490 -26.16 8.89 66.53
N PHE A 491 -25.34 9.86 66.09
CA PHE A 491 -24.08 10.18 66.76
C PHE A 491 -24.36 10.67 68.20
N PHE A 492 -25.30 11.60 68.36
CA PHE A 492 -25.67 12.15 69.67
C PHE A 492 -26.39 11.13 70.56
N ARG A 493 -27.19 10.22 69.98
CA ARG A 493 -27.84 9.12 70.73
C ARG A 493 -26.85 8.09 71.29
N LYS A 494 -25.69 7.91 70.66
CA LYS A 494 -24.64 6.96 71.07
C LYS A 494 -23.66 7.56 72.07
N LEU A 495 -23.75 8.85 72.38
CA LEU A 495 -22.96 9.45 73.46
C LEU A 495 -23.38 8.80 74.80
N PRO A 496 -22.43 8.44 75.67
CA PRO A 496 -22.77 7.88 76.99
C PRO A 496 -23.68 8.85 77.75
N GLN A 497 -24.89 8.41 78.12
CA GLN A 497 -25.77 9.15 79.03
C GLN A 497 -25.27 8.91 80.46
N ASP A 498 -24.72 9.92 81.11
CA ASP A 498 -24.38 9.84 82.53
C ASP A 498 -25.68 9.88 83.36
N ILE A 499 -26.31 8.72 83.53
CA ILE A 499 -27.33 8.53 84.56
C ILE A 499 -26.84 7.56 85.66
N ASP A 500 -25.82 6.75 85.39
CA ASP A 500 -25.37 5.74 86.36
C ASP A 500 -24.11 6.15 87.11
N LYS A 501 -24.26 7.11 88.03
CA LYS A 501 -23.61 7.14 89.35
C LYS A 501 -24.19 8.29 90.17
N GLY A 502 -25.12 7.94 91.06
CA GLY A 502 -25.65 8.85 92.07
C GLY A 502 -24.53 9.49 92.89
N GLY A 503 -24.40 10.80 92.76
CA GLY A 503 -23.55 11.65 93.59
C GLY A 503 -24.38 12.82 94.11
N ASN A 504 -24.19 13.15 95.39
CA ASN A 504 -24.99 14.12 96.16
C ASN A 504 -25.19 15.48 95.45
N PRO A 505 -26.36 16.14 95.63
CA PRO A 505 -26.75 17.36 94.92
C PRO A 505 -26.09 18.65 95.46
N THR A 506 -24.86 18.58 95.98
CA THR A 506 -24.14 19.71 96.58
C THR A 506 -22.88 20.16 95.82
N HIS A 507 -22.56 19.58 94.67
CA HIS A 507 -21.44 20.06 93.84
C HIS A 507 -21.87 21.20 92.90
N SER A 508 -21.07 22.28 92.88
CA SER A 508 -21.38 23.49 92.12
C SER A 508 -21.46 23.22 90.61
N ILE A 509 -22.20 24.06 89.88
CA ILE A 509 -22.32 24.01 88.40
C ILE A 509 -20.93 24.02 87.71
N PHE A 510 -19.89 24.54 88.37
CA PHE A 510 -18.51 24.56 87.87
C PHE A 510 -17.78 23.21 87.95
N ASP A 511 -18.22 22.24 88.78
CA ASP A 511 -17.65 20.88 88.83
C ASP A 511 -18.14 19.97 87.68
N ARG A 512 -19.11 20.43 86.88
CA ARG A 512 -19.71 19.65 85.77
C ARG A 512 -18.77 19.48 84.57
N TYR A 513 -17.83 20.41 84.35
CA TYR A 513 -16.77 20.29 83.32
C TYR A 513 -15.44 19.81 83.92
N ASN A 514 -15.50 18.77 84.75
CA ASN A 514 -14.29 18.14 85.24
C ASN A 514 -13.42 17.64 84.06
N ASP A 515 -12.11 17.62 84.24
CA ASP A 515 -11.14 17.21 83.20
C ASP A 515 -11.41 15.79 82.65
N SER A 516 -12.11 14.95 83.40
CA SER A 516 -12.58 13.63 82.94
C SER A 516 -13.69 13.72 81.89
N TYR A 517 -14.64 14.65 82.06
CA TYR A 517 -15.74 14.89 81.13
C TYR A 517 -15.24 15.49 79.81
N LEU A 518 -14.39 16.52 79.89
CA LEU A 518 -13.79 17.16 78.71
C LEU A 518 -12.91 16.17 77.91
N ARG A 519 -12.15 15.29 78.60
CA ARG A 519 -11.40 14.20 77.93
C ARG A 519 -12.31 13.24 77.18
N ARG A 520 -13.48 12.92 77.73
CA ARG A 520 -14.46 12.04 77.06
C ARG A 520 -15.03 12.71 75.81
N ILE A 521 -15.33 14.01 75.86
CA ILE A 521 -15.72 14.80 74.68
C ILE A 521 -14.64 14.71 73.60
N GLY A 522 -13.38 14.98 73.95
CA GLY A 522 -12.26 14.90 73.01
C GLY A 522 -12.11 13.52 72.35
N SER A 523 -12.21 12.44 73.14
CA SER A 523 -12.15 11.07 72.64
C SER A 523 -13.30 10.75 71.66
N ASN A 524 -14.53 11.17 71.98
CA ASN A 524 -15.69 10.95 71.12
C ASN A 524 -15.60 11.74 69.81
N VAL A 525 -15.13 12.99 69.86
CA VAL A 525 -14.88 13.81 68.66
C VAL A 525 -13.78 13.19 67.81
N LEU A 526 -12.66 12.77 68.42
CA LEU A 526 -11.56 12.13 67.71
C LEU A 526 -12.00 10.83 67.02
N SER A 527 -12.82 10.02 67.68
CA SER A 527 -13.39 8.79 67.10
C SER A 527 -14.26 9.10 65.88
N TYR A 528 -15.12 10.12 65.95
CA TYR A 528 -15.96 10.55 64.84
C TYR A 528 -15.13 11.10 63.67
N VAL A 529 -14.18 12.00 63.96
CA VAL A 529 -13.25 12.56 62.96
C VAL A 529 -12.44 11.45 62.29
N GLY A 530 -11.99 10.44 63.04
CA GLY A 530 -11.31 9.26 62.50
C GLY A 530 -12.17 8.45 61.53
N MET A 531 -13.46 8.25 61.85
CA MET A 531 -14.42 7.58 60.97
C MET A 531 -14.64 8.38 59.67
N VAL A 532 -14.90 9.68 59.77
CA VAL A 532 -15.11 10.54 58.60
C VAL A 532 -13.85 10.61 57.73
N CYS A 533 -12.66 10.71 58.34
CA CYS A 533 -11.38 10.67 57.63
C CYS A 533 -11.19 9.35 56.86
N ALA A 534 -11.60 8.21 57.44
CA ALA A 534 -11.60 6.92 56.73
C ALA A 534 -12.55 6.93 55.53
N THR A 535 -13.75 7.51 55.66
CA THR A 535 -14.69 7.68 54.54
C THR A 535 -14.11 8.58 53.44
N LEU A 536 -13.60 9.76 53.80
CA LEU A 536 -13.02 10.72 52.86
C LEU A 536 -11.78 10.17 52.13
N ARG A 537 -10.99 9.32 52.79
CA ARG A 537 -9.88 8.58 52.15
C ARG A 537 -10.33 7.74 50.95
N HIS A 538 -11.58 7.29 50.93
CA HIS A 538 -12.15 6.54 49.81
C HIS A 538 -12.94 7.41 48.83
N LEU A 539 -13.55 8.51 49.28
CA LEU A 539 -14.37 9.39 48.42
C LEU A 539 -13.54 10.37 47.61
N ILE A 540 -12.47 10.94 48.18
CA ILE A 540 -11.61 11.91 47.51
C ILE A 540 -11.00 11.33 46.22
N PRO A 541 -10.35 10.13 46.22
CA PRO A 541 -9.85 9.53 44.99
C PRO A 541 -10.93 9.32 43.92
N LYS A 542 -12.15 8.91 44.32
CA LYS A 542 -13.26 8.69 43.38
C LYS A 542 -13.70 9.98 42.71
N SER A 543 -13.73 11.10 43.44
CA SER A 543 -14.03 12.42 42.88
C SER A 543 -12.97 12.85 41.88
N ILE A 544 -11.69 12.73 42.25
CA ILE A 544 -10.56 13.09 41.37
C ILE A 544 -10.56 12.24 40.10
N VAL A 545 -10.77 10.92 40.23
CA VAL A 545 -10.84 10.02 39.08
C VAL A 545 -12.03 10.36 38.18
N HIS A 546 -13.19 10.69 38.75
CA HIS A 546 -14.38 11.03 37.98
C HIS A 546 -14.22 12.33 37.20
N CYS A 547 -13.76 13.39 37.86
CA CYS A 547 -13.70 14.74 37.31
C CYS A 547 -12.43 15.01 36.47
N GLN A 548 -11.30 14.37 36.77
CA GLN A 548 -10.06 14.56 36.01
C GLN A 548 -9.73 13.35 35.13
N VAL A 549 -9.45 12.19 35.72
CA VAL A 549 -8.83 11.08 34.97
C VAL A 549 -9.79 10.52 33.91
N ARG A 550 -11.04 10.28 34.28
CA ARG A 550 -12.07 9.75 33.38
C ARG A 550 -12.51 10.78 32.36
N GLU A 551 -12.57 12.06 32.74
CA GLU A 551 -12.95 13.14 31.83
C GLU A 551 -11.83 13.43 30.83
N ALA A 552 -10.58 13.51 31.27
CA ALA A 552 -9.41 13.58 30.40
C ALA A 552 -9.35 12.40 29.42
N LYS A 553 -9.71 11.18 29.84
CA LYS A 553 -9.80 10.04 28.93
C LYS A 553 -10.88 10.21 27.85
N ARG A 554 -11.95 10.94 28.13
CA ARG A 554 -13.13 11.04 27.25
C ARG A 554 -13.07 12.23 26.29
N SER A 555 -12.67 13.39 26.79
CA SER A 555 -12.96 14.68 26.16
C SER A 555 -11.73 15.60 26.03
N LEU A 556 -10.51 15.08 26.17
CA LEU A 556 -9.27 15.88 26.17
C LEU A 556 -9.17 16.89 25.02
N LEU A 557 -9.56 16.46 23.81
CA LEU A 557 -9.49 17.27 22.58
C LEU A 557 -10.87 17.71 22.04
N ASP A 558 -11.97 17.50 22.77
CA ASP A 558 -13.31 17.83 22.26
C ASP A 558 -13.47 19.34 21.97
N HIS A 559 -12.88 20.19 22.82
CA HIS A 559 -12.87 21.63 22.61
C HIS A 559 -12.04 22.01 21.36
N PHE A 560 -10.89 21.36 21.17
CA PHE A 560 -10.05 21.55 20.00
C PHE A 560 -10.77 21.14 18.71
N PHE A 561 -11.45 19.99 18.70
CA PHE A 561 -12.26 19.55 17.56
C PHE A 561 -13.44 20.49 17.28
N THR A 562 -14.05 21.04 18.33
CA THR A 562 -15.13 22.04 18.18
C THR A 562 -14.61 23.32 17.52
N GLU A 563 -13.43 23.81 17.93
CA GLU A 563 -12.78 24.97 17.31
C GLU A 563 -12.34 24.69 15.87
N LEU A 564 -11.83 23.49 15.58
CA LEU A 564 -11.53 23.06 14.20
C LEU A 564 -12.79 22.99 13.33
N GLY A 565 -13.91 22.48 13.85
CA GLY A 565 -15.19 22.43 13.13
C GLY A 565 -15.80 23.81 12.86
N LYS A 566 -15.58 24.79 13.75
CA LYS A 566 -15.99 26.19 13.52
C LYS A 566 -15.24 26.84 12.36
N ILE A 567 -14.00 26.40 12.09
CA ILE A 567 -13.22 26.88 10.94
C ILE A 567 -13.88 26.43 9.62
N GLU A 568 -14.50 25.25 9.58
CA GLU A 568 -15.21 24.74 8.39
C GLU A 568 -16.61 25.36 8.21
N ALA A 569 -17.33 25.63 9.30
CA ALA A 569 -18.68 26.20 9.26
C ALA A 569 -18.73 27.61 8.63
N ARG A 570 -17.61 28.35 8.64
CA ARG A 570 -17.47 29.63 7.92
C ARG A 570 -17.23 29.47 6.43
N THR A 571 -16.75 28.32 5.97
CA THR A 571 -16.54 27.99 4.55
C THR A 571 -17.79 27.40 3.89
N ASN A 572 -18.65 26.72 4.65
CA ASN A 572 -19.87 26.07 4.13
C ASN A 572 -21.15 26.94 4.21
N LEU A 573 -21.04 28.25 4.46
CA LEU A 573 -22.17 29.19 4.36
C LEU A 573 -22.35 29.77 2.94
N PHE A 574 -22.06 28.98 1.91
CA PHE A 574 -22.25 29.35 0.49
C PHE A 574 -23.46 28.64 -0.15
N SER A 575 -24.57 28.55 0.58
CA SER A 575 -25.90 28.22 0.03
C SER A 575 -26.85 29.42 -0.04
N ILE A 576 -26.32 30.65 -0.14
CA ILE A 576 -27.13 31.83 -0.49
C ILE A 576 -26.50 32.51 -1.70
N VAL A 577 -26.93 32.04 -2.88
CA VAL A 577 -26.58 32.51 -4.22
C VAL A 577 -27.24 33.84 -4.59
N ILE A 578 -27.86 34.58 -3.67
CA ILE A 578 -28.58 35.81 -4.04
C ILE A 578 -28.34 36.90 -2.99
N PHE A 579 -27.22 37.63 -3.07
CA PHE A 579 -27.26 39.10 -2.90
C PHE A 579 -25.98 39.91 -3.21
N TYR A 580 -24.76 39.35 -3.34
CA TYR A 580 -23.56 40.20 -3.54
C TYR A 580 -22.60 39.71 -4.64
N ILE A 581 -23.09 39.71 -5.88
CA ILE A 581 -22.24 39.94 -7.06
C ILE A 581 -22.33 41.43 -7.36
N LEU A 582 -21.52 42.30 -6.74
CA LEU A 582 -21.33 43.69 -7.23
C LEU A 582 -20.22 44.54 -6.60
N LEU A 583 -19.43 44.07 -5.63
CA LEU A 583 -18.27 44.85 -5.16
C LEU A 583 -17.04 43.96 -5.09
N GLY A 584 -16.22 44.04 -6.14
CA GLY A 584 -14.93 43.37 -6.25
C GLY A 584 -13.98 43.77 -5.13
N PHE A 585 -13.99 42.99 -4.05
CA PHE A 585 -12.93 42.98 -3.05
C PHE A 585 -12.40 41.55 -2.89
N HIS A 586 -11.10 41.46 -3.09
CA HIS A 586 -10.25 40.29 -2.99
C HIS A 586 -10.34 39.67 -1.58
N PHE A 587 -11.11 38.59 -1.39
CA PHE A 587 -11.11 37.83 -0.14
C PHE A 587 -9.95 36.81 -0.15
N VAL A 588 -8.77 37.24 0.32
CA VAL A 588 -7.55 36.41 0.53
C VAL A 588 -7.24 36.20 2.03
N LEU A 589 -8.20 36.41 2.91
CA LEU A 589 -8.05 36.12 4.32
C LEU A 589 -8.93 34.93 4.68
N TYR A 590 -8.29 33.83 5.13
CA TYR A 590 -8.81 32.64 5.85
C TYR A 590 -8.34 31.22 5.42
N PRO A 591 -7.72 30.95 4.25
CA PRO A 591 -7.11 29.62 3.99
C PRO A 591 -5.77 29.36 4.69
N LYS A 592 -5.23 30.35 5.43
CA LYS A 592 -3.88 30.28 6.03
C LYS A 592 -3.79 29.40 7.29
N ARG A 593 -4.88 29.15 8.03
CA ARG A 593 -4.78 28.51 9.37
C ARG A 593 -4.55 26.99 9.30
N LEU A 594 -5.28 26.23 8.48
CA LEU A 594 -5.05 24.78 8.34
C LEU A 594 -3.69 24.47 7.72
N SER A 595 -3.34 25.19 6.64
CA SER A 595 -2.00 25.05 6.05
C SER A 595 -0.90 25.43 7.04
N SER A 596 -1.10 26.44 7.91
CA SER A 596 -0.13 26.79 8.95
C SER A 596 0.08 25.71 10.03
N LEU A 597 -0.93 24.86 10.27
CA LEU A 597 -0.82 23.75 11.22
C LEU A 597 0.01 22.60 10.64
N LEU A 598 -0.13 22.35 9.33
CA LEU A 598 0.61 21.34 8.57
C LEU A 598 1.85 21.91 7.87
N ASN A 599 2.56 22.83 8.53
CA ASN A 599 3.80 23.41 8.01
C ASN A 599 4.91 22.35 7.98
N GLU A 600 5.13 21.78 6.81
CA GLU A 600 6.22 20.85 6.53
C GLU A 600 7.49 21.61 6.09
N ASP A 601 8.66 21.07 6.40
CA ASP A 601 9.94 21.58 5.91
C ASP A 601 9.96 21.54 4.36
N PRO A 602 10.17 22.69 3.67
CA PRO A 602 10.25 22.75 2.21
C PRO A 602 11.27 21.75 1.62
N ALA A 603 12.38 21.50 2.31
CA ALA A 603 13.39 20.53 1.87
C ALA A 603 12.87 19.09 1.91
N VAL A 604 12.05 18.75 2.90
CA VAL A 604 11.38 17.44 3.00
C VAL A 604 10.33 17.28 1.91
N MET A 605 9.57 18.34 1.62
CA MET A 605 8.57 18.35 0.55
C MET A 605 9.22 18.17 -0.83
N GLU A 606 10.30 18.91 -1.11
CA GLU A 606 11.04 18.81 -2.37
C GLU A 606 11.68 17.44 -2.54
N ARG A 607 12.35 16.92 -1.49
CA ARG A 607 12.92 15.56 -1.49
C ARG A 607 11.86 14.50 -1.73
N ARG A 608 10.69 14.60 -1.10
CA ARG A 608 9.58 13.66 -1.30
C ARG A 608 9.05 13.70 -2.73
N SER A 609 8.93 14.90 -3.31
CA SER A 609 8.52 15.09 -4.71
C SER A 609 9.52 14.44 -5.68
N ALA A 610 10.82 14.67 -5.47
CA ALA A 610 11.89 14.07 -6.26
C ALA A 610 11.88 12.53 -6.17
N LEU A 611 11.78 11.97 -4.97
CA LEU A 611 11.69 10.52 -4.74
C LEU A 611 10.46 9.89 -5.39
N ARG A 612 9.30 10.57 -5.38
CA ARG A 612 8.10 10.08 -6.07
C ARG A 612 8.26 10.02 -7.58
N LYS A 613 8.79 11.09 -8.19
CA LYS A 613 9.06 11.10 -9.63
C LYS A 613 9.98 9.94 -10.01
N ARG A 614 11.04 9.72 -9.22
CA ARG A 614 11.94 8.58 -9.40
C ARG A 614 11.22 7.24 -9.25
N LEU A 615 10.43 7.05 -8.18
CA LEU A 615 9.67 5.82 -7.96
C LEU A 615 8.69 5.52 -9.11
N GLU A 616 8.03 6.54 -9.64
CA GLU A 616 7.11 6.41 -10.78
C GLU A 616 7.81 5.92 -12.03
N LEU A 617 9.03 6.41 -12.31
CA LEU A 617 9.85 5.89 -13.40
C LEU A 617 10.23 4.43 -13.20
N TYR A 618 10.68 4.04 -12.01
CA TYR A 618 11.05 2.64 -11.77
C TYR A 618 9.82 1.71 -11.86
N ARG A 619 8.64 2.15 -11.43
CA ARG A 619 7.38 1.42 -11.61
C ARG A 619 6.96 1.34 -13.08
N SER A 620 7.13 2.41 -13.84
CA SER A 620 6.89 2.42 -15.28
C SER A 620 7.84 1.45 -16.00
N ALA A 621 9.13 1.47 -15.66
CA ALA A 621 10.12 0.53 -16.17
C ALA A 621 9.80 -0.93 -15.80
N GLN A 622 9.37 -1.18 -14.56
CA GLN A 622 8.90 -2.50 -14.12
C GLN A 622 7.69 -2.96 -14.94
N ALA A 623 6.69 -2.09 -15.14
CA ALA A 623 5.51 -2.40 -15.94
C ALA A 623 5.85 -2.70 -17.41
N GLU A 624 6.79 -1.97 -18.00
CA GLU A 624 7.27 -2.22 -19.37
C GLU A 624 8.02 -3.56 -19.46
N ILE A 625 8.93 -3.87 -18.52
CA ILE A 625 9.63 -5.17 -18.47
C ILE A 625 8.63 -6.30 -18.29
N ASP A 626 7.69 -6.12 -17.36
CA ASP A 626 6.62 -7.07 -17.12
C ASP A 626 5.80 -7.25 -18.39
N SER A 627 5.40 -6.19 -19.11
CA SER A 627 4.62 -6.30 -20.35
C SER A 627 5.31 -7.18 -21.41
N VAL A 628 6.64 -7.06 -21.53
CA VAL A 628 7.42 -7.87 -22.48
C VAL A 628 7.61 -9.28 -21.96
N ALA A 629 7.83 -9.47 -20.66
CA ALA A 629 7.80 -10.78 -20.02
C ALA A 629 6.42 -11.44 -20.20
N TRP A 630 5.33 -10.69 -20.10
CA TRP A 630 3.94 -11.11 -20.28
C TRP A 630 3.62 -11.46 -21.73
N SER A 631 4.24 -10.79 -22.72
CA SER A 631 4.17 -11.22 -24.13
C SER A 631 4.82 -12.60 -24.35
N LYS A 632 5.88 -12.90 -23.57
CA LYS A 632 6.48 -14.23 -23.49
C LYS A 632 5.59 -15.19 -22.70
N TYR A 633 4.87 -14.72 -21.66
CA TYR A 633 3.76 -15.43 -21.02
C TYR A 633 2.52 -15.57 -21.89
N ARG A 634 2.38 -14.90 -23.04
CA ARG A 634 1.30 -15.17 -24.02
C ARG A 634 1.61 -16.46 -24.79
N ILE A 635 2.89 -16.67 -25.13
CA ILE A 635 3.39 -17.92 -25.73
C ILE A 635 3.53 -19.01 -24.66
N ASN A 636 4.00 -18.64 -23.46
CA ASN A 636 4.00 -19.52 -22.30
C ASN A 636 2.61 -19.70 -21.69
N LEU A 637 1.54 -18.96 -21.98
CA LEU A 637 0.19 -19.30 -21.48
C LEU A 637 -0.32 -20.51 -22.26
N ILE A 638 -0.11 -20.49 -23.57
CA ILE A 638 -0.34 -21.65 -24.44
C ILE A 638 0.57 -22.80 -23.98
N SER A 639 1.86 -22.53 -23.71
CA SER A 639 2.79 -23.57 -23.26
C SER A 639 2.60 -24.02 -21.80
N ILE A 640 2.10 -23.18 -20.89
CA ILE A 640 1.81 -23.48 -19.47
C ILE A 640 0.49 -24.23 -19.40
N HIS A 641 -0.49 -23.91 -20.23
CA HIS A 641 -1.67 -24.76 -20.38
C HIS A 641 -1.32 -26.09 -21.06
N SER A 642 -0.42 -26.11 -22.05
CA SER A 642 0.07 -27.37 -22.68
C SER A 642 1.03 -28.19 -21.80
N LEU A 643 1.80 -27.56 -20.90
CA LEU A 643 2.73 -28.23 -19.97
C LEU A 643 2.10 -28.58 -18.61
N GLN A 644 1.10 -27.82 -18.12
CA GLN A 644 0.38 -28.13 -16.87
C GLN A 644 -0.78 -29.10 -17.08
N PHE A 645 -1.45 -29.05 -18.23
CA PHE A 645 -2.55 -29.97 -18.59
C PHE A 645 -2.07 -30.94 -19.66
N GLY A 646 -0.85 -31.48 -19.52
CA GLY A 646 -0.32 -32.49 -20.42
C GLY A 646 -1.35 -33.60 -20.64
N PHE A 647 -1.80 -33.73 -21.89
CA PHE A 647 -2.79 -34.72 -22.35
C PHE A 647 -4.18 -34.70 -21.69
N LEU A 648 -4.58 -33.61 -21.03
CA LEU A 648 -5.92 -33.50 -20.45
C LEU A 648 -6.92 -33.08 -21.53
N THR A 649 -7.64 -34.06 -22.08
CA THR A 649 -8.84 -33.79 -22.87
C THR A 649 -9.92 -33.19 -21.95
N VAL A 650 -10.84 -32.35 -22.46
CA VAL A 650 -11.93 -31.78 -21.64
C VAL A 650 -12.73 -32.85 -20.90
N THR A 651 -12.80 -34.06 -21.45
CA THR A 651 -13.33 -35.29 -20.83
C THR A 651 -12.61 -35.65 -19.52
N ASP A 652 -11.28 -35.72 -19.50
CA ASP A 652 -10.49 -36.02 -18.29
C ASP A 652 -10.55 -34.89 -17.25
N ALA A 653 -10.81 -33.66 -17.70
CA ALA A 653 -10.95 -32.49 -16.82
C ALA A 653 -12.31 -32.45 -16.09
N MET A 654 -13.36 -33.04 -16.65
CA MET A 654 -14.69 -33.03 -16.04
C MET A 654 -14.91 -34.21 -15.07
N ASP A 655 -14.12 -35.29 -15.18
CA ASP A 655 -14.21 -36.44 -14.26
C ASP A 655 -13.40 -36.28 -12.97
N ASN A 656 -12.37 -35.42 -12.96
CA ASN A 656 -11.51 -35.23 -11.80
C ASN A 656 -11.90 -33.96 -11.01
N PRO A 657 -12.28 -34.07 -9.72
CA PRO A 657 -12.62 -32.92 -8.86
C PRO A 657 -11.53 -31.82 -8.83
N ASN A 658 -10.25 -32.19 -8.91
CA ASN A 658 -9.15 -31.23 -8.93
C ASN A 658 -9.09 -30.43 -10.24
N HIS A 659 -9.46 -31.05 -11.36
CA HIS A 659 -9.51 -30.36 -12.67
C HIS A 659 -10.71 -29.43 -12.74
N ARG A 660 -11.88 -29.86 -12.27
CA ARG A 660 -13.10 -29.02 -12.19
C ARG A 660 -12.85 -27.74 -11.39
N LYS A 661 -12.16 -27.84 -10.26
CA LYS A 661 -11.68 -26.69 -9.48
C LYS A 661 -10.80 -25.76 -10.32
N SER A 662 -9.80 -26.28 -11.04
CA SER A 662 -8.92 -25.47 -11.88
C SER A 662 -9.67 -24.77 -13.02
N VAL A 663 -10.66 -25.44 -13.62
CA VAL A 663 -11.54 -24.87 -14.65
C VAL A 663 -12.37 -23.72 -14.07
N ALA A 664 -13.07 -23.97 -12.96
CA ALA A 664 -13.89 -22.94 -12.29
C ALA A 664 -13.05 -21.72 -11.87
N ALA A 665 -11.85 -21.94 -11.32
CA ALA A 665 -10.93 -20.86 -10.97
C ALA A 665 -10.45 -20.07 -12.20
N SER A 666 -10.17 -20.75 -13.32
CA SER A 666 -9.76 -20.13 -14.59
C SER A 666 -10.88 -19.26 -15.18
N LEU A 667 -12.13 -19.72 -15.12
CA LEU A 667 -13.29 -18.95 -15.60
C LEU A 667 -13.53 -17.70 -14.74
N VAL A 668 -13.35 -17.79 -13.42
CA VAL A 668 -13.36 -16.62 -12.51
C VAL A 668 -12.23 -15.64 -12.84
N GLN A 669 -11.03 -16.15 -13.13
CA GLN A 669 -9.91 -15.32 -13.58
C GLN A 669 -10.20 -14.63 -14.92
N GLY A 670 -10.92 -15.27 -15.83
CA GLY A 670 -11.42 -14.65 -17.06
C GLY A 670 -12.24 -13.38 -16.79
N VAL A 671 -13.04 -13.36 -15.72
CA VAL A 671 -13.83 -12.17 -15.32
C VAL A 671 -12.93 -11.03 -14.83
N TYR A 672 -11.88 -11.33 -14.05
CA TYR A 672 -10.89 -10.32 -13.66
C TYR A 672 -10.20 -9.70 -14.88
N VAL A 673 -9.87 -10.51 -15.90
CA VAL A 673 -9.22 -10.01 -17.11
C VAL A 673 -10.19 -9.25 -18.01
N LEU A 674 -11.47 -9.65 -18.08
CA LEU A 674 -12.52 -8.88 -18.77
C LEU A 674 -12.67 -7.47 -18.21
N GLU A 675 -12.68 -7.34 -16.89
CA GLU A 675 -12.72 -6.05 -16.20
C GLU A 675 -11.45 -5.22 -16.49
N LYS A 676 -10.29 -5.86 -16.45
CA LYS A 676 -9.00 -5.21 -16.75
C LYS A 676 -8.91 -4.76 -18.21
N ASP A 677 -9.43 -5.56 -19.14
CA ASP A 677 -9.52 -5.20 -20.56
C ASP A 677 -10.43 -3.98 -20.76
N ARG A 678 -11.55 -3.85 -20.01
CA ARG A 678 -12.36 -2.62 -20.03
C ARG A 678 -11.57 -1.42 -19.48
N GLN A 679 -10.95 -1.56 -18.31
CA GLN A 679 -10.18 -0.48 -17.66
C GLN A 679 -9.04 0.03 -18.56
N GLU A 680 -8.39 -0.88 -19.29
CA GLU A 680 -7.24 -0.58 -20.17
C GLU A 680 -7.65 -0.36 -21.64
N ARG A 681 -8.96 -0.29 -21.94
CA ARG A 681 -9.55 -0.13 -23.29
C ARG A 681 -8.98 -1.09 -24.34
N ARG A 682 -8.77 -2.35 -23.96
CA ARG A 682 -8.30 -3.41 -24.85
C ARG A 682 -9.47 -4.09 -25.54
N GLU A 683 -9.50 -4.06 -26.86
CA GLU A 683 -10.55 -4.66 -27.70
C GLU A 683 -9.95 -5.54 -28.80
N GLY A 684 -10.77 -6.43 -29.38
CA GLY A 684 -10.36 -7.29 -30.50
C GLY A 684 -9.13 -8.15 -30.21
N THR A 685 -8.07 -8.01 -31.02
CA THR A 685 -6.81 -8.76 -30.91
C THR A 685 -5.98 -8.38 -29.68
N ASP A 686 -6.26 -7.21 -29.08
CA ASP A 686 -5.57 -6.71 -27.89
C ASP A 686 -6.22 -7.21 -26.60
N ALA A 687 -7.47 -7.71 -26.67
CA ALA A 687 -8.14 -8.31 -25.51
C ALA A 687 -7.41 -9.58 -25.04
N LEU A 688 -7.21 -9.69 -23.73
CA LEU A 688 -6.47 -10.77 -23.08
C LEU A 688 -7.37 -11.79 -22.39
N ALA A 689 -8.67 -11.53 -22.30
CA ALA A 689 -9.59 -12.35 -21.54
C ALA A 689 -9.93 -13.69 -22.23
N SER A 690 -10.03 -13.73 -23.56
CA SER A 690 -10.53 -14.91 -24.30
C SER A 690 -9.83 -16.25 -24.03
N PRO A 691 -8.50 -16.33 -23.83
CA PRO A 691 -7.83 -17.60 -23.58
C PRO A 691 -8.30 -18.32 -22.30
N TRP A 692 -8.84 -17.59 -21.31
CA TRP A 692 -9.23 -18.15 -20.00
C TRP A 692 -10.44 -19.10 -20.07
N TRP A 693 -11.26 -19.00 -21.12
CA TRP A 693 -12.43 -19.88 -21.32
C TRP A 693 -12.36 -20.67 -22.62
N VAL A 694 -11.77 -20.11 -23.69
CA VAL A 694 -11.66 -20.79 -25.00
C VAL A 694 -10.87 -22.08 -24.89
N PHE A 695 -9.82 -22.12 -24.05
CA PHE A 695 -9.02 -23.32 -23.83
C PHE A 695 -9.84 -24.51 -23.32
N PHE A 696 -10.90 -24.24 -22.56
CA PHE A 696 -11.78 -25.27 -21.97
C PHE A 696 -13.06 -25.49 -22.81
N ASN A 697 -13.07 -25.06 -24.08
CA ASN A 697 -14.23 -25.12 -24.97
C ASN A 697 -15.47 -24.36 -24.45
N PHE A 698 -15.26 -23.28 -23.71
CA PHE A 698 -16.32 -22.35 -23.34
C PHE A 698 -16.34 -21.14 -24.28
N GLN A 699 -17.50 -20.50 -24.38
CA GLN A 699 -17.72 -19.24 -25.07
C GLN A 699 -18.34 -18.23 -24.10
N LEU A 700 -17.90 -16.98 -24.15
CA LEU A 700 -18.53 -15.90 -23.39
C LEU A 700 -19.91 -15.57 -23.98
N LEU A 701 -20.97 -15.78 -23.19
CA LEU A 701 -22.35 -15.49 -23.59
C LEU A 701 -22.77 -14.07 -23.17
N HIS A 702 -22.56 -13.72 -21.90
CA HIS A 702 -23.00 -12.42 -21.36
C HIS A 702 -22.03 -11.90 -20.30
N LYS A 703 -21.78 -10.59 -20.28
CA LYS A 703 -21.03 -9.90 -19.21
C LYS A 703 -22.01 -9.37 -18.18
N LEU A 704 -21.79 -9.60 -16.90
CA LEU A 704 -22.59 -9.01 -15.82
C LEU A 704 -21.92 -7.71 -15.39
N VAL A 705 -22.59 -6.60 -15.70
CA VAL A 705 -22.11 -5.24 -15.47
C VAL A 705 -22.92 -4.63 -14.33
N ASP A 706 -22.26 -3.96 -13.40
CA ASP A 706 -22.90 -3.25 -12.31
C ASP A 706 -23.41 -1.89 -12.83
N ASP A 707 -24.71 -1.64 -12.70
CA ASP A 707 -25.37 -0.45 -13.24
C ASP A 707 -24.86 0.85 -12.61
N VAL A 708 -24.21 0.76 -11.45
CA VAL A 708 -23.85 1.95 -10.68
C VAL A 708 -22.43 2.44 -10.98
N ASP A 709 -21.47 1.57 -11.31
CA ASP A 709 -20.08 1.94 -11.68
C ASP A 709 -19.67 1.45 -13.07
N SER A 710 -20.57 0.79 -13.81
CA SER A 710 -20.30 0.14 -15.09
C SER A 710 -19.19 -0.93 -15.03
N SER A 711 -18.87 -1.43 -13.82
CA SER A 711 -17.85 -2.47 -13.63
C SER A 711 -18.36 -3.85 -14.04
N ILE A 712 -17.53 -4.66 -14.70
CA ILE A 712 -17.82 -6.05 -15.03
C ILE A 712 -17.46 -6.83 -13.78
N PHE A 713 -18.46 -7.35 -13.07
CA PHE A 713 -18.27 -8.10 -11.84
C PHE A 713 -18.54 -9.59 -12.01
N GLY A 714 -19.18 -9.99 -13.12
CA GLY A 714 -19.42 -11.39 -13.46
C GLY A 714 -19.49 -11.65 -14.96
N ALA A 715 -19.56 -12.93 -15.33
CA ALA A 715 -19.77 -13.38 -16.69
C ALA A 715 -20.51 -14.72 -16.75
N ILE A 716 -21.25 -14.94 -17.82
CA ILE A 716 -21.90 -16.21 -18.16
C ILE A 716 -21.14 -16.82 -19.33
N TYR A 717 -20.66 -18.05 -19.13
CA TYR A 717 -19.99 -18.86 -20.14
C TYR A 717 -20.88 -20.02 -20.57
N GLU A 718 -20.98 -20.27 -21.87
CA GLU A 718 -21.65 -21.42 -22.47
C GLU A 718 -20.61 -22.47 -22.88
N PHE A 719 -20.87 -23.73 -22.56
CA PHE A 719 -20.02 -24.84 -22.99
C PHE A 719 -20.35 -25.25 -24.43
N LYS A 720 -19.35 -25.24 -25.33
CA LYS A 720 -19.47 -25.61 -26.74
C LYS A 720 -18.52 -26.78 -27.04
N PRO A 721 -18.93 -28.04 -26.83
CA PRO A 721 -18.07 -29.19 -27.09
C PRO A 721 -17.78 -29.33 -28.61
N PRO A 722 -16.58 -29.80 -28.99
CA PRO A 722 -16.28 -30.18 -30.37
C PRO A 722 -17.24 -31.25 -30.92
N SER A 723 -17.42 -31.31 -32.25
CA SER A 723 -18.38 -32.20 -32.93
C SER A 723 -18.06 -33.70 -32.85
N THR A 724 -16.91 -34.08 -32.27
CA THR A 724 -16.42 -35.47 -32.15
C THR A 724 -16.78 -36.17 -30.83
N TYR A 725 -17.59 -35.55 -29.96
CA TYR A 725 -17.90 -36.09 -28.63
C TYR A 725 -19.10 -37.06 -28.62
N CYS A 726 -18.96 -38.20 -27.93
CA CYS A 726 -20.03 -39.19 -27.71
C CYS A 726 -21.02 -38.75 -26.63
N ASN A 727 -22.32 -38.98 -26.87
CA ASN A 727 -23.45 -38.57 -26.00
C ASN A 727 -23.35 -39.03 -24.53
N ASP A 728 -22.64 -40.12 -24.21
CA ASP A 728 -22.53 -40.66 -22.85
C ASP A 728 -21.70 -39.79 -21.88
N THR A 729 -20.82 -38.91 -22.38
CA THR A 729 -19.94 -38.04 -21.55
C THR A 729 -20.53 -36.63 -21.29
N LEU A 730 -21.62 -36.28 -21.98
CA LEU A 730 -22.29 -34.98 -21.85
C LEU A 730 -23.09 -34.83 -20.56
N HIS A 731 -23.41 -35.94 -19.87
CA HIS A 731 -24.34 -35.94 -18.75
C HIS A 731 -23.80 -35.30 -17.44
N ARG A 732 -22.51 -34.94 -17.38
CA ARG A 732 -21.84 -34.35 -16.19
C ARG A 732 -21.13 -33.01 -16.43
N SER A 733 -21.08 -32.52 -17.67
CA SER A 733 -20.46 -31.22 -17.97
C SER A 733 -21.49 -30.09 -17.80
N PRO A 734 -21.11 -28.92 -17.25
CA PRO A 734 -22.04 -27.81 -17.14
C PRO A 734 -22.35 -27.29 -18.54
N SER A 735 -23.63 -27.08 -18.85
CA SER A 735 -24.02 -26.33 -20.04
C SER A 735 -23.63 -24.86 -19.89
N TYR A 736 -23.68 -24.33 -18.67
CA TYR A 736 -23.34 -22.94 -18.37
C TYR A 736 -22.55 -22.78 -17.07
N VAL A 737 -21.64 -21.81 -17.05
CA VAL A 737 -20.95 -21.39 -15.83
C VAL A 737 -21.16 -19.90 -15.61
N ILE A 738 -21.66 -19.53 -14.43
CA ILE A 738 -21.80 -18.15 -14.00
C ILE A 738 -20.67 -17.86 -13.01
N ALA A 739 -19.73 -17.01 -13.42
CA ALA A 739 -18.53 -16.70 -12.65
C ALA A 739 -18.54 -15.26 -12.14
N PHE A 740 -18.10 -15.05 -10.89
CA PHE A 740 -18.03 -13.75 -10.23
C PHE A 740 -16.61 -13.42 -9.75
N ARG A 741 -16.08 -12.26 -10.13
CA ARG A 741 -14.80 -11.77 -9.60
C ARG A 741 -14.96 -11.17 -8.20
N GLY A 742 -13.85 -11.04 -7.50
CA GLY A 742 -13.74 -10.29 -6.25
C GLY A 742 -13.15 -8.89 -6.49
N THR A 743 -12.66 -8.27 -5.41
CA THR A 743 -12.20 -6.88 -5.35
C THR A 743 -10.95 -6.60 -6.20
N ILE A 744 -10.94 -5.50 -6.97
CA ILE A 744 -9.78 -5.02 -7.75
C ILE A 744 -9.21 -3.74 -7.12
N THR A 745 -7.91 -3.74 -6.81
CA THR A 745 -7.24 -2.69 -6.03
C THR A 745 -6.70 -1.48 -6.85
N LYS A 746 -7.16 -1.27 -8.10
CA LYS A 746 -6.76 -0.11 -8.95
C LYS A 746 -7.74 1.06 -8.85
N ALA A 747 -7.22 2.29 -8.95
CA ALA A 747 -7.84 3.56 -8.55
C ALA A 747 -9.30 3.81 -9.01
N ASP A 748 -9.70 3.36 -10.19
CA ASP A 748 -11.01 3.70 -10.76
C ASP A 748 -12.18 2.84 -10.23
N SER A 749 -11.89 1.69 -9.60
CA SER A 749 -12.90 0.72 -9.12
C SER A 749 -12.87 0.48 -7.59
N VAL A 750 -11.98 1.17 -6.87
CA VAL A 750 -11.70 0.94 -5.44
C VAL A 750 -12.84 1.40 -4.53
N SER A 751 -13.52 2.52 -4.84
CA SER A 751 -14.48 3.11 -3.89
C SER A 751 -15.67 2.20 -3.63
N ARG A 752 -16.22 1.55 -4.66
CA ARG A 752 -17.39 0.68 -4.55
C ARG A 752 -17.05 -0.76 -4.16
N ASP A 753 -15.92 -1.32 -4.60
CA ASP A 753 -15.51 -2.66 -4.15
C ASP A 753 -15.24 -2.69 -2.62
N ILE A 754 -14.68 -1.60 -2.06
CA ILE A 754 -14.49 -1.44 -0.61
C ILE A 754 -15.83 -1.14 0.11
N GLU A 755 -16.73 -0.35 -0.50
CA GLU A 755 -18.08 -0.12 0.02
C GLU A 755 -18.85 -1.44 0.15
N LEU A 756 -18.73 -2.34 -0.83
CA LEU A 756 -19.33 -3.67 -0.80
C LEU A 756 -18.70 -4.60 0.24
N ASP A 757 -17.38 -4.51 0.46
CA ASP A 757 -16.71 -5.19 1.58
C ASP A 757 -17.25 -4.68 2.93
N MET A 758 -17.58 -3.39 3.04
CA MET A 758 -18.22 -2.79 4.23
C MET A 758 -19.68 -3.24 4.40
N HIS A 759 -20.42 -3.44 3.30
CA HIS A 759 -21.78 -4.01 3.32
C HIS A 759 -21.79 -5.49 3.70
N PHE A 760 -20.78 -6.28 3.29
CA PHE A 760 -20.63 -7.68 3.73
C PHE A 760 -20.47 -7.77 5.26
N VAL A 761 -19.63 -6.91 5.86
CA VAL A 761 -19.44 -6.82 7.33
C VAL A 761 -20.72 -6.41 8.07
N ARG A 762 -21.64 -5.69 7.41
CA ARG A 762 -22.94 -5.28 7.96
C ARG A 762 -24.12 -6.19 7.57
N ASN A 763 -23.85 -7.38 7.01
CA ASN A 763 -24.87 -8.31 6.46
C ASN A 763 -25.79 -7.71 5.37
N GLY A 764 -25.36 -6.65 4.68
CA GLY A 764 -26.15 -5.91 3.68
C GLY A 764 -25.92 -6.29 2.22
N LEU A 765 -25.13 -7.35 1.92
CA LEU A 765 -24.79 -7.72 0.53
C LEU A 765 -26.02 -8.05 -0.34
N HIS A 766 -27.08 -8.56 0.27
CA HIS A 766 -28.36 -8.85 -0.39
C HIS A 766 -29.11 -7.61 -0.89
N GLN A 767 -28.69 -6.40 -0.48
CA GLN A 767 -29.30 -5.11 -0.84
C GLN A 767 -28.48 -4.38 -1.91
N THR A 768 -27.54 -5.08 -2.57
CA THR A 768 -26.60 -4.48 -3.54
C THR A 768 -27.03 -4.76 -4.97
N SER A 769 -26.79 -3.81 -5.87
CA SER A 769 -27.07 -3.94 -7.32
C SER A 769 -26.44 -5.20 -7.92
N ARG A 770 -25.19 -5.50 -7.55
CA ARG A 770 -24.47 -6.69 -8.03
C ARG A 770 -25.15 -7.99 -7.62
N TYR A 771 -25.71 -8.07 -6.41
CA TYR A 771 -26.47 -9.26 -6.00
C TYR A 771 -27.79 -9.38 -6.77
N GLU A 772 -28.53 -8.29 -6.95
CA GLU A 772 -29.80 -8.29 -7.69
C GLU A 772 -29.60 -8.75 -9.15
N ILE A 773 -28.58 -8.20 -9.81
CA ILE A 773 -28.20 -8.60 -11.17
C ILE A 773 -27.75 -10.07 -11.20
N ALA A 774 -26.94 -10.50 -10.23
CA ALA A 774 -26.46 -11.87 -10.13
C ALA A 774 -27.61 -12.87 -9.93
N ILE A 775 -28.51 -12.65 -8.95
CA ILE A 775 -29.61 -13.58 -8.68
C ILE A 775 -30.60 -13.62 -9.85
N GLN A 776 -30.82 -12.50 -10.54
CA GLN A 776 -31.66 -12.48 -11.73
C GLN A 776 -31.04 -13.27 -12.87
N ALA A 777 -29.72 -13.13 -13.10
CA ALA A 777 -28.99 -13.92 -14.08
C ALA A 777 -29.08 -15.43 -13.79
N VAL A 778 -28.93 -15.82 -12.52
CA VAL A 778 -29.07 -17.22 -12.07
C VAL A 778 -30.49 -17.75 -12.30
N ARG A 779 -31.52 -16.99 -11.90
CA ARG A 779 -32.92 -17.36 -12.11
C ARG A 779 -33.28 -17.51 -13.58
N ASN A 780 -32.84 -16.59 -14.42
CA ASN A 780 -33.06 -16.63 -15.86
C ASN A 780 -32.40 -17.87 -16.49
N MET A 781 -31.18 -18.20 -16.06
CA MET A 781 -30.47 -19.38 -16.56
C MET A 781 -31.17 -20.68 -16.12
N ILE A 782 -31.58 -20.78 -14.85
CA ILE A 782 -32.34 -21.95 -14.37
C ILE A 782 -33.67 -22.11 -15.11
N ALA A 783 -34.38 -21.01 -15.37
CA ALA A 783 -35.62 -21.05 -16.16
C ALA A 783 -35.38 -21.54 -17.60
N THR A 784 -34.17 -21.36 -18.13
CA THR A 784 -33.81 -21.73 -19.51
C THR A 784 -33.35 -23.19 -19.63
N VAL A 785 -32.53 -23.68 -18.69
CA VAL A 785 -31.86 -24.99 -18.80
C VAL A 785 -32.01 -25.93 -17.59
N GLY A 786 -32.71 -25.53 -16.54
CA GLY A 786 -32.78 -26.26 -15.28
C GLY A 786 -31.56 -26.05 -14.38
N ASP A 787 -31.57 -26.63 -13.18
CA ASP A 787 -30.54 -26.42 -12.15
C ASP A 787 -29.34 -27.38 -12.27
N SER A 788 -29.52 -28.55 -12.88
CA SER A 788 -28.49 -29.60 -13.01
C SER A 788 -27.38 -29.28 -14.02
N GLY A 789 -27.59 -28.32 -14.92
CA GLY A 789 -26.65 -27.94 -15.99
C GLY A 789 -25.82 -26.68 -15.71
N ILE A 790 -25.87 -26.10 -14.50
CA ILE A 790 -25.28 -24.80 -14.19
C ILE A 790 -24.24 -24.91 -13.08
N TRP A 791 -23.09 -24.26 -13.24
CA TRP A 791 -22.14 -24.00 -12.15
C TRP A 791 -22.17 -22.54 -11.72
N LEU A 792 -22.10 -22.29 -10.41
CA LEU A 792 -21.75 -21.00 -9.86
C LEU A 792 -20.29 -21.02 -9.42
N ALA A 793 -19.52 -20.00 -9.76
CA ALA A 793 -18.13 -19.86 -9.31
C ALA A 793 -17.86 -18.44 -8.84
N GLY A 794 -17.10 -18.28 -7.76
CA GLY A 794 -16.73 -16.95 -7.28
C GLY A 794 -15.42 -16.92 -6.51
N HIS A 795 -14.79 -15.75 -6.45
CA HIS A 795 -13.60 -15.50 -5.63
C HIS A 795 -13.78 -14.31 -4.69
N SER A 796 -13.36 -14.42 -3.43
CA SER A 796 -13.40 -13.33 -2.45
C SER A 796 -14.81 -12.72 -2.34
N LEU A 797 -15.00 -11.41 -2.54
CA LEU A 797 -16.34 -10.81 -2.59
C LEU A 797 -17.28 -11.51 -3.61
N GLY A 798 -16.75 -11.96 -4.75
CA GLY A 798 -17.51 -12.73 -5.75
C GLY A 798 -17.96 -14.11 -5.27
N SER A 799 -17.20 -14.78 -4.40
CA SER A 799 -17.68 -16.02 -3.77
C SER A 799 -18.75 -15.75 -2.71
N ALA A 800 -18.75 -14.58 -2.06
CA ALA A 800 -19.88 -14.19 -1.20
C ALA A 800 -21.18 -13.97 -2.00
N VAL A 801 -21.10 -13.33 -3.17
CA VAL A 801 -22.24 -13.20 -4.09
C VAL A 801 -22.72 -14.58 -4.57
N SER A 802 -21.79 -15.43 -5.01
CA SER A 802 -22.09 -16.81 -5.43
C SER A 802 -22.72 -17.64 -4.31
N LEU A 803 -22.22 -17.53 -3.07
CA LEU A 803 -22.73 -18.20 -1.89
C LEU A 803 -24.18 -17.78 -1.60
N LEU A 804 -24.46 -16.48 -1.68
CA LEU A 804 -25.79 -15.94 -1.44
C LEU A 804 -26.77 -16.37 -2.54
N CYS A 805 -26.38 -16.32 -3.81
CA CYS A 805 -27.20 -16.82 -4.92
C CYS A 805 -27.51 -18.31 -4.76
N GLY A 806 -26.50 -19.14 -4.48
CA GLY A 806 -26.66 -20.57 -4.26
C GLY A 806 -27.58 -20.87 -3.07
N LYS A 807 -27.41 -20.16 -1.94
CA LYS A 807 -28.27 -20.28 -0.76
C LYS A 807 -29.73 -19.91 -1.06
N THR A 808 -29.97 -18.82 -1.79
CA THR A 808 -31.32 -18.40 -2.20
C THR A 808 -31.98 -19.45 -3.10
N MET A 809 -31.24 -20.01 -4.07
CA MET A 809 -31.77 -21.03 -4.97
C MET A 809 -32.02 -22.38 -4.28
N ALA A 810 -31.14 -22.77 -3.34
CA ALA A 810 -31.29 -23.98 -2.55
C ALA A 810 -32.54 -23.93 -1.65
N LYS A 811 -32.84 -22.76 -1.06
CA LYS A 811 -34.10 -22.56 -0.31
C LYS A 811 -35.35 -22.69 -1.19
N SER A 812 -35.22 -22.46 -2.49
CA SER A 812 -36.27 -22.67 -3.49
C SER A 812 -36.24 -24.08 -4.11
N GLY A 813 -35.46 -25.01 -3.54
CA GLY A 813 -35.37 -26.40 -3.99
C GLY A 813 -34.45 -26.66 -5.19
N ASN A 814 -33.65 -25.67 -5.62
CA ASN A 814 -32.72 -25.80 -6.74
C ASN A 814 -31.28 -25.90 -6.22
N PHE A 815 -30.62 -27.04 -6.44
CA PHE A 815 -29.33 -27.35 -5.82
C PHE A 815 -28.16 -27.16 -6.78
N ILE A 816 -27.79 -25.90 -7.01
CA ILE A 816 -26.76 -25.56 -8.00
C ILE A 816 -25.37 -25.88 -7.47
N GLU A 817 -24.57 -26.54 -8.30
CA GLU A 817 -23.17 -26.80 -7.98
C GLU A 817 -22.37 -25.50 -7.91
N SER A 818 -21.64 -25.30 -6.80
CA SER A 818 -21.05 -24.01 -6.47
C SER A 818 -19.60 -24.13 -6.04
N PHE A 819 -18.70 -23.37 -6.67
CA PHE A 819 -17.26 -23.33 -6.43
C PHE A 819 -16.88 -21.99 -5.78
N LEU A 820 -16.65 -22.02 -4.47
CA LEU A 820 -16.45 -20.83 -3.65
C LEU A 820 -14.98 -20.71 -3.25
N PHE A 821 -14.24 -19.85 -3.93
CA PHE A 821 -12.81 -19.62 -3.66
C PHE A 821 -12.61 -18.47 -2.67
N ASN A 822 -11.88 -18.76 -1.59
CA ASN A 822 -11.54 -17.82 -0.52
C ASN A 822 -12.71 -16.92 -0.06
N PRO A 823 -13.89 -17.50 0.27
CA PRO A 823 -15.04 -16.70 0.68
C PRO A 823 -14.80 -16.01 2.02
N PRO A 824 -15.24 -14.76 2.18
CA PRO A 824 -15.05 -14.02 3.41
C PRO A 824 -15.90 -14.55 4.56
N TYR A 825 -15.34 -14.54 5.78
CA TYR A 825 -16.01 -14.97 7.02
C TYR A 825 -16.10 -13.81 8.02
N VAL A 826 -17.31 -13.44 8.46
CA VAL A 826 -17.55 -12.27 9.35
C VAL A 826 -17.47 -12.69 10.82
N SER A 827 -16.27 -12.89 11.35
CA SER A 827 -16.04 -13.01 12.80
C SER A 827 -14.62 -12.64 13.21
N ALA A 828 -14.37 -12.52 14.52
CA ALA A 828 -13.00 -12.39 15.03
C ALA A 828 -12.15 -13.60 14.57
N PRO A 829 -10.90 -13.40 14.13
CA PRO A 829 -10.06 -14.45 13.56
C PRO A 829 -9.46 -15.33 14.68
N ILE A 830 -10.28 -16.22 15.24
CA ILE A 830 -9.91 -17.13 16.34
C ILE A 830 -8.81 -18.11 15.89
N GLU A 831 -8.73 -18.41 14.58
CA GLU A 831 -7.62 -19.18 14.01
C GLU A 831 -6.22 -18.54 14.15
N ARG A 832 -6.10 -17.26 14.54
CA ARG A 832 -4.80 -16.65 14.86
C ARG A 832 -4.19 -17.12 16.19
N ILE A 833 -4.98 -17.74 17.06
CA ILE A 833 -4.52 -18.17 18.38
C ILE A 833 -3.69 -19.44 18.24
N LYS A 834 -2.39 -19.34 18.50
CA LYS A 834 -1.44 -20.48 18.40
C LYS A 834 -1.75 -21.61 19.38
N ASP A 835 -2.26 -21.28 20.57
CA ASP A 835 -2.59 -22.26 21.60
C ASP A 835 -3.90 -23.00 21.27
N LYS A 836 -3.80 -24.29 20.99
CA LYS A 836 -4.95 -25.15 20.63
C LYS A 836 -5.98 -25.29 21.76
N LYS A 837 -5.56 -25.25 23.04
CA LYS A 837 -6.47 -25.35 24.19
C LYS A 837 -7.25 -24.05 24.37
N VAL A 838 -6.59 -22.90 24.28
CA VAL A 838 -7.24 -21.58 24.34
C VAL A 838 -8.18 -21.38 23.16
N LYS A 839 -7.75 -21.75 21.94
CA LYS A 839 -8.58 -21.74 20.72
C LYS A 839 -9.87 -22.54 20.93
N HIS A 840 -9.75 -23.75 21.48
CA HIS A 840 -10.89 -24.62 21.70
C HIS A 840 -11.81 -24.11 22.83
N GLY A 841 -11.23 -23.63 23.93
CA GLY A 841 -11.97 -23.08 25.06
C GLY A 841 -12.81 -21.86 24.66
N LEU A 842 -12.24 -20.93 23.87
CA LEU A 842 -12.95 -19.76 23.35
C LEU A 842 -14.11 -20.14 22.44
N ARG A 843 -13.94 -21.13 21.54
CA ARG A 843 -15.02 -21.60 20.67
C ARG A 843 -16.16 -22.24 21.44
N ILE A 844 -15.86 -23.11 22.43
CA ILE A 844 -16.90 -23.72 23.28
C ILE A 844 -17.67 -22.64 24.04
N ALA A 845 -16.95 -21.71 24.69
CA ALA A 845 -17.58 -20.61 25.43
C ALA A 845 -18.46 -19.76 24.50
N GLY A 846 -17.98 -19.45 23.30
CA GLY A 846 -18.75 -18.74 22.27
C GLY A 846 -20.02 -19.47 21.86
N SER A 847 -19.98 -20.77 21.59
CA SER A 847 -21.16 -21.58 21.25
C SER A 847 -22.18 -21.62 22.39
N VAL A 848 -21.74 -21.79 23.64
CA VAL A 848 -22.62 -21.81 24.82
C VAL A 848 -23.29 -20.46 25.02
N ILE A 849 -22.56 -19.35 24.91
CA ILE A 849 -23.11 -17.99 25.02
C ILE A 849 -24.11 -17.73 23.89
N THR A 850 -23.77 -18.09 22.66
CA THR A 850 -24.64 -17.91 21.48
C THR A 850 -25.93 -18.72 21.61
N ALA A 851 -25.83 -19.99 22.05
CA ALA A 851 -26.99 -20.82 22.30
C ALA A 851 -27.87 -20.28 23.43
N GLY A 852 -27.27 -19.82 24.53
CA GLY A 852 -27.98 -19.19 25.65
C GLY A 852 -28.72 -17.92 25.24
N LEU A 853 -28.07 -17.04 24.47
CA LEU A 853 -28.69 -15.85 23.89
C LEU A 853 -29.82 -16.21 22.91
N THR A 854 -29.62 -17.23 22.07
CA THR A 854 -30.65 -17.70 21.12
C THR A 854 -31.89 -18.19 21.86
N LEU A 855 -31.74 -18.96 22.93
CA LEU A 855 -32.85 -19.40 23.79
C LEU A 855 -33.55 -18.20 24.44
N ALA A 856 -32.80 -17.21 24.93
CA ALA A 856 -33.37 -16.00 25.55
C ALA A 856 -34.14 -15.12 24.55
N VAL A 857 -33.65 -14.98 23.31
CA VAL A 857 -34.34 -14.26 22.23
C VAL A 857 -35.61 -15.00 21.82
N LYS A 858 -35.55 -16.33 21.62
CA LYS A 858 -36.72 -17.16 21.29
C LYS A 858 -37.77 -17.17 22.42
N ALA A 859 -37.35 -17.07 23.69
CA ALA A 859 -38.27 -16.97 24.83
C ALA A 859 -39.04 -15.63 24.89
N LYS A 860 -38.47 -14.54 24.33
CA LYS A 860 -39.14 -13.23 24.24
C LYS A 860 -40.14 -13.13 23.07
N GLN A 861 -39.98 -13.91 22.01
CA GLN A 861 -40.89 -13.94 20.86
C GLN A 861 -41.99 -15.00 21.04
N LYS A 862 -43.12 -14.63 21.67
CA LYS A 862 -44.33 -15.47 21.69
C LYS A 862 -45.01 -15.48 20.31
N LYS A 863 -44.51 -16.25 19.34
CA LYS A 863 -45.29 -16.87 18.23
C LYS A 863 -44.42 -17.68 17.25
N SER A 864 -44.97 -18.82 16.86
CA SER A 864 -44.54 -19.81 15.85
C SER A 864 -43.35 -20.72 16.21
N LEU A 865 -43.63 -22.04 16.29
CA LEU A 865 -42.63 -23.08 16.05
C LEU A 865 -42.23 -22.98 14.57
N SER A 866 -41.29 -22.11 14.23
CA SER A 866 -40.75 -22.03 12.86
C SER A 866 -39.56 -22.97 12.71
N SER A 867 -39.55 -23.71 11.60
CA SER A 867 -38.60 -24.76 11.25
C SER A 867 -37.13 -24.35 11.38
N ASP A 868 -36.28 -25.34 11.64
CA ASP A 868 -34.83 -25.24 11.55
C ASP A 868 -34.40 -24.49 10.26
N PRO A 869 -33.80 -23.29 10.36
CA PRO A 869 -33.44 -22.46 9.20
C PRO A 869 -32.49 -23.18 8.24
N PHE A 870 -31.65 -24.08 8.76
CA PHE A 870 -30.69 -24.83 7.98
C PHE A 870 -31.30 -26.05 7.30
N ALA A 871 -32.40 -26.60 7.83
CA ALA A 871 -33.08 -27.75 7.22
C ALA A 871 -33.64 -27.44 5.82
N ALA A 872 -34.00 -26.18 5.53
CA ALA A 872 -34.55 -25.79 4.24
C ALA A 872 -33.55 -25.90 3.06
N PHE A 873 -32.25 -25.93 3.34
CA PHE A 873 -31.20 -25.98 2.31
C PHE A 873 -30.01 -26.88 2.69
N SER A 874 -30.18 -27.79 3.66
CA SER A 874 -29.14 -28.70 4.15
C SER A 874 -28.65 -29.70 3.10
N ALA A 875 -29.49 -30.00 2.10
CA ALA A 875 -29.17 -30.85 0.96
C ALA A 875 -28.19 -30.19 -0.04
N TRP A 876 -28.04 -28.85 0.00
CA TRP A 876 -27.06 -28.14 -0.82
C TRP A 876 -25.65 -28.29 -0.26
N VAL A 877 -24.72 -28.78 -1.08
CA VAL A 877 -23.33 -29.01 -0.68
C VAL A 877 -22.37 -28.25 -1.61
N PRO A 878 -22.08 -26.96 -1.35
CA PRO A 878 -21.11 -26.21 -2.13
C PRO A 878 -19.67 -26.70 -1.90
N CYS A 879 -18.81 -26.53 -2.90
CA CYS A 879 -17.36 -26.72 -2.80
C CYS A 879 -16.71 -25.45 -2.26
N LEU A 880 -16.13 -25.53 -1.07
CA LEU A 880 -15.50 -24.43 -0.36
C LEU A 880 -13.98 -24.57 -0.41
N PHE A 881 -13.28 -23.64 -1.04
CA PHE A 881 -11.83 -23.65 -1.18
C PHE A 881 -11.21 -22.57 -0.31
N VAL A 882 -10.41 -22.96 0.69
CA VAL A 882 -9.87 -22.06 1.73
C VAL A 882 -8.38 -22.28 1.96
N ASN A 883 -7.68 -21.22 2.38
CA ASN A 883 -6.25 -21.27 2.71
C ASN A 883 -6.04 -20.86 4.19
N PRO A 884 -5.32 -21.65 5.02
CA PRO A 884 -5.05 -21.30 6.42
C PRO A 884 -4.28 -19.99 6.60
N SER A 885 -3.48 -19.59 5.60
CA SER A 885 -2.71 -18.33 5.60
C SER A 885 -3.54 -17.12 5.15
N ASP A 886 -4.79 -17.34 4.69
CA ASP A 886 -5.71 -16.29 4.29
C ASP A 886 -6.67 -15.95 5.44
N HIS A 887 -6.41 -14.84 6.12
CA HIS A 887 -7.21 -14.37 7.25
C HIS A 887 -8.67 -14.02 6.92
N ILE A 888 -9.03 -13.89 5.63
CA ILE A 888 -10.39 -13.58 5.20
C ILE A 888 -11.28 -14.83 5.24
N CYS A 889 -10.73 -16.01 4.90
CA CYS A 889 -11.48 -17.25 4.76
C CYS A 889 -11.09 -18.36 5.74
N SER A 890 -9.94 -18.25 6.44
CA SER A 890 -9.39 -19.31 7.30
C SER A 890 -10.34 -19.79 8.39
N GLU A 891 -11.23 -18.91 8.86
CA GLU A 891 -12.17 -19.20 9.94
C GLU A 891 -13.21 -20.28 9.58
N TYR A 892 -13.47 -20.51 8.28
CA TYR A 892 -14.30 -21.62 7.81
C TYR A 892 -13.73 -23.00 8.21
N ILE A 893 -12.40 -23.14 8.26
CA ILE A 893 -11.74 -24.38 8.69
C ILE A 893 -12.16 -24.70 10.11
N GLY A 894 -11.99 -23.72 11.00
CA GLY A 894 -12.34 -23.87 12.40
C GLY A 894 -13.84 -23.97 12.66
N TYR A 895 -14.69 -23.29 11.87
CA TYR A 895 -16.15 -23.40 11.95
C TYR A 895 -16.61 -24.86 11.78
N PHE A 896 -16.19 -25.53 10.70
CA PHE A 896 -16.60 -26.91 10.43
C PHE A 896 -15.92 -27.93 11.36
N GLU A 897 -14.65 -27.72 11.72
CA GLU A 897 -13.95 -28.59 12.69
C GLU A 897 -14.57 -28.54 14.09
N HIS A 898 -14.89 -27.34 14.56
CA HIS A 898 -15.53 -27.14 15.87
C HIS A 898 -16.88 -27.82 15.92
N ARG A 899 -17.69 -27.69 14.85
CA ARG A 899 -18.99 -28.33 14.79
C ARG A 899 -18.92 -29.85 14.89
N LYS A 900 -17.98 -30.47 14.16
CA LYS A 900 -17.73 -31.91 14.27
C LYS A 900 -17.30 -32.30 15.68
N LYS A 901 -16.41 -31.52 16.29
CA LYS A 901 -15.91 -31.79 17.64
C LYS A 901 -16.99 -31.67 18.71
N MET A 902 -17.90 -30.70 18.58
CA MET A 902 -19.05 -30.53 19.48
C MET A 902 -20.01 -31.73 19.39
N GLU A 903 -20.16 -32.32 18.21
CA GLU A 903 -20.90 -33.57 18.03
C GLU A 903 -20.19 -34.76 18.69
N GLU A 904 -18.86 -34.89 18.49
CA GLU A 904 -18.03 -35.95 19.10
C GLU A 904 -18.06 -35.92 20.64
N ILE A 905 -18.19 -34.74 21.28
CA ILE A 905 -18.28 -34.61 22.76
C ILE A 905 -19.72 -34.65 23.30
N GLY A 906 -20.72 -35.00 22.47
CA GLY A 906 -22.12 -35.10 22.88
C GLY A 906 -22.84 -33.75 23.08
N ALA A 907 -22.22 -32.64 22.68
CA ALA A 907 -22.78 -31.28 22.74
C ALA A 907 -23.39 -30.81 21.40
N GLY A 908 -23.66 -31.74 20.48
CA GLY A 908 -24.16 -31.44 19.13
C GLY A 908 -25.45 -30.62 19.11
N SER A 909 -26.36 -30.82 20.07
CA SER A 909 -27.61 -30.04 20.18
C SER A 909 -27.36 -28.56 20.53
N ILE A 910 -26.37 -28.27 21.38
CA ILE A 910 -25.98 -26.89 21.72
C ILE A 910 -25.37 -26.22 20.49
N GLU A 911 -24.52 -26.96 19.78
CA GLU A 911 -23.85 -26.45 18.59
C GLU A 911 -24.81 -26.22 17.41
N ARG A 912 -25.79 -27.11 17.19
CA ARG A 912 -26.85 -26.89 16.17
C ARG A 912 -27.63 -25.61 16.44
N LEU A 913 -27.89 -25.28 17.71
CA LEU A 913 -28.56 -24.03 18.09
C LEU A 913 -27.66 -22.80 17.88
N ALA A 914 -26.37 -22.91 18.20
CA ALA A 914 -25.40 -21.82 18.09
C ALA A 914 -25.02 -21.52 16.63
N THR A 915 -24.78 -22.54 15.80
CA THR A 915 -24.33 -22.40 14.40
C THR A 915 -25.35 -21.77 13.46
N GLN A 916 -26.61 -21.71 13.87
CA GLN A 916 -27.67 -21.01 13.13
C GLN A 916 -27.62 -19.48 13.34
N ASN A 917 -26.84 -18.99 14.31
CA ASN A 917 -26.83 -17.58 14.71
C ASN A 917 -25.41 -17.05 14.90
N SER A 918 -25.15 -15.83 14.44
CA SER A 918 -23.92 -15.09 14.79
C SER A 918 -24.16 -14.28 16.07
N LEU A 919 -23.16 -14.19 16.97
CA LEU A 919 -23.19 -13.30 18.15
C LEU A 919 -23.52 -11.85 17.75
N GLY A 920 -22.98 -11.38 16.62
CA GLY A 920 -23.27 -10.06 16.08
C GLY A 920 -24.72 -9.91 15.63
N CYS A 921 -25.29 -10.95 15.00
CA CYS A 921 -26.70 -10.97 14.60
C CYS A 921 -27.65 -10.99 15.81
N LEU A 922 -27.34 -11.76 16.86
CA LEU A 922 -28.17 -11.81 18.07
C LEU A 922 -28.15 -10.50 18.86
N LEU A 923 -26.99 -9.84 18.94
CA LEU A 923 -26.85 -8.53 19.58
C LEU A 923 -27.58 -7.44 18.78
N MET A 924 -27.54 -7.45 17.45
CA MET A 924 -28.28 -6.49 16.62
C MET A 924 -29.79 -6.77 16.57
N GLY A 925 -30.20 -8.04 16.63
CA GLY A 925 -31.61 -8.44 16.73
C GLY A 925 -32.28 -7.91 17.99
N ALA A 926 -31.55 -7.76 19.10
CA ALA A 926 -32.05 -7.11 20.32
C ALA A 926 -32.35 -5.61 20.14
N PHE A 927 -31.85 -4.98 19.07
CA PHE A 927 -32.10 -3.58 18.68
C PHE A 927 -33.04 -3.43 17.46
N GLY A 928 -33.75 -4.50 17.06
CA GLY A 928 -34.84 -4.40 16.07
C GLY A 928 -34.42 -4.44 14.59
N LYS A 929 -33.18 -4.83 14.27
CA LYS A 929 -32.75 -5.13 12.89
C LYS A 929 -32.45 -6.61 12.74
N GLU A 930 -33.37 -7.38 12.15
CA GLU A 930 -33.13 -8.78 11.81
C GLU A 930 -32.32 -8.89 10.51
N SER A 931 -31.16 -9.56 10.56
CA SER A 931 -30.41 -9.95 9.35
C SER A 931 -29.87 -11.37 9.51
N GLU A 932 -30.25 -12.28 8.61
CA GLU A 932 -29.75 -13.66 8.58
C GLU A 932 -28.23 -13.67 8.29
N PRO A 933 -27.42 -14.46 9.02
CA PRO A 933 -25.97 -14.52 8.78
C PRO A 933 -25.65 -15.07 7.37
N LEU A 934 -24.97 -14.26 6.56
CA LEU A 934 -24.70 -14.55 5.15
C LEU A 934 -23.63 -15.64 4.93
N HIS A 935 -22.65 -15.74 5.83
CA HIS A 935 -21.48 -16.61 5.69
C HIS A 935 -21.71 -18.03 6.25
N LEU A 936 -22.78 -18.27 7.02
CA LEU A 936 -23.04 -19.55 7.67
C LEU A 936 -23.83 -20.50 6.75
N ILE A 937 -23.30 -21.72 6.60
CA ILE A 937 -23.90 -22.79 5.80
C ILE A 937 -23.92 -24.13 6.55
N PRO A 938 -24.93 -24.98 6.29
CA PRO A 938 -25.18 -26.23 7.01
C PRO A 938 -24.30 -27.38 6.52
N SER A 939 -24.01 -27.44 5.23
CA SER A 939 -23.23 -28.51 4.59
C SER A 939 -22.24 -27.89 3.60
N ALA A 940 -21.05 -28.49 3.44
CA ALA A 940 -20.06 -28.10 2.42
C ALA A 940 -19.00 -29.18 2.21
N SER A 941 -18.43 -29.22 1.00
CA SER A 941 -17.18 -29.94 0.73
C SER A 941 -16.01 -28.96 0.86
N VAL A 942 -15.28 -29.02 1.98
CA VAL A 942 -14.22 -28.05 2.31
C VAL A 942 -12.87 -28.60 1.86
N THR A 943 -12.21 -27.86 0.97
CA THR A 943 -10.85 -28.15 0.48
C THR A 943 -9.88 -27.10 0.99
N VAL A 944 -8.92 -27.55 1.81
CA VAL A 944 -7.90 -26.69 2.42
C VAL A 944 -6.60 -26.79 1.63
N ASN A 945 -6.05 -25.64 1.22
CA ASN A 945 -4.73 -25.58 0.59
C ASN A 945 -3.63 -25.46 1.66
N LEU A 946 -2.88 -26.55 1.86
CA LEU A 946 -1.79 -26.64 2.84
C LEU A 946 -0.42 -26.29 2.23
N THR A 947 -0.39 -25.84 0.97
CA THR A 947 0.84 -25.41 0.30
C THR A 947 1.36 -24.11 0.94
N PRO A 948 2.65 -24.03 1.34
CA PRO A 948 3.21 -22.81 1.93
C PRO A 948 3.06 -21.60 0.99
N SER A 949 2.58 -20.48 1.52
CA SER A 949 2.42 -19.20 0.81
C SER A 949 3.43 -18.19 1.35
N ARG A 950 4.04 -17.37 0.49
CA ARG A 950 5.06 -16.38 0.90
C ARG A 950 4.46 -15.20 1.66
N ASP A 951 3.27 -14.79 1.25
CA ASP A 951 2.54 -13.66 1.83
C ASP A 951 1.03 -13.89 1.75
N PHE A 952 0.28 -12.95 2.35
CA PHE A 952 -1.18 -12.94 2.33
C PHE A 952 -1.76 -12.83 0.90
N LYS A 953 -1.09 -12.12 -0.02
CA LYS A 953 -1.61 -11.92 -1.39
C LYS A 953 -1.56 -13.22 -2.19
N GLU A 954 -0.51 -14.01 -2.03
CA GLU A 954 -0.41 -15.36 -2.58
C GLU A 954 -1.45 -16.29 -1.95
N ALA A 955 -1.61 -16.23 -0.63
CA ALA A 955 -2.60 -17.04 0.10
C ALA A 955 -4.05 -16.68 -0.20
N HIS A 956 -4.35 -15.42 -0.54
CA HIS A 956 -5.69 -14.97 -0.90
C HIS A 956 -5.96 -15.03 -2.41
N GLY A 957 -4.94 -15.03 -3.28
CA GLY A 957 -5.13 -14.93 -4.72
C GLY A 957 -5.77 -16.17 -5.35
N ILE A 958 -6.68 -15.96 -6.31
CA ILE A 958 -7.35 -17.04 -7.08
C ILE A 958 -6.36 -17.95 -7.83
N HIS A 959 -5.19 -17.43 -8.17
CA HIS A 959 -4.16 -18.13 -8.93
C HIS A 959 -3.52 -19.33 -8.22
N GLN A 960 -3.67 -19.43 -6.90
CA GLN A 960 -3.21 -20.61 -6.18
C GLN A 960 -4.00 -21.87 -6.59
N TRP A 961 -5.23 -21.74 -7.09
CA TRP A 961 -6.14 -22.87 -7.25
C TRP A 961 -5.92 -23.70 -8.51
N TRP A 962 -5.12 -23.21 -9.47
CA TRP A 962 -4.75 -23.92 -10.71
C TRP A 962 -3.25 -24.28 -10.81
N LYS A 963 -2.49 -24.23 -9.70
CA LYS A 963 -1.09 -24.68 -9.68
C LYS A 963 -0.99 -26.23 -9.76
N PRO A 964 0.07 -26.81 -10.36
CA PRO A 964 0.16 -28.24 -10.64
C PRO A 964 0.62 -29.09 -9.43
N HIS A 965 1.15 -28.45 -8.38
CA HIS A 965 1.67 -29.12 -7.18
C HIS A 965 1.03 -28.51 -5.92
N LEU A 966 -0.25 -28.84 -5.70
CA LEU A 966 -0.98 -28.38 -4.53
C LEU A 966 -1.13 -29.50 -3.51
N HIS A 967 -0.76 -29.22 -2.27
CA HIS A 967 -1.11 -30.07 -1.14
C HIS A 967 -2.52 -29.71 -0.65
N LEU A 968 -3.52 -30.44 -1.13
CA LEU A 968 -4.94 -30.19 -0.84
C LEU A 968 -5.50 -31.26 0.10
N GLN A 969 -6.24 -30.83 1.11
CA GLN A 969 -7.00 -31.70 1.99
C GLN A 969 -8.50 -31.40 1.86
N SER A 970 -9.27 -32.35 1.32
CA SER A 970 -10.72 -32.21 1.15
C SER A 970 -11.48 -33.01 2.20
N LYS A 971 -12.50 -32.41 2.80
CA LYS A 971 -13.37 -33.05 3.79
C LYS A 971 -14.82 -32.61 3.61
N LEU A 972 -15.72 -33.58 3.58
CA LEU A 972 -17.15 -33.36 3.45
C LEU A 972 -17.80 -33.19 4.82
N TYR A 973 -18.56 -32.10 4.98
CA TYR A 973 -19.38 -31.82 6.15
C TYR A 973 -20.84 -31.77 5.74
N LYS A 974 -21.69 -32.55 6.42
CA LYS A 974 -23.14 -32.62 6.20
C LYS A 974 -23.88 -32.25 7.47
N TYR A 975 -25.03 -31.59 7.32
CA TYR A 975 -25.82 -31.08 8.43
C TYR A 975 -26.53 -32.15 9.24
#